data_AF-A0A936QNM3-F1
#
_entry.id   AF-A0A936QNM3-F1
#
_cell.length_a   1.000
_cell.length_b   1.000
_cell.length_c   1.000
_cell.angle_alpha   90.00
_cell.angle_beta   90.00
_cell.angle_gamma   90.00
#
_symmetry.space_group_name_H-M   'P 1'
#
loop_
_entity.id
_entity.type
_entity.pdbx_description
1 polymer ?
#
loop_
_entity_poly.entity_id
_entity_poly.type
_entity_poly.pdbx_seq_one_letter_code
_entity_poly.pdbx_strand_id
1 'polypeptide(L)'
;MIKKDNTDGTHTFHFKTDKPYSNHLTSFAAGEYTDVIQNYDGITLHNYCYPDELEATKASVERLPDMVKFFSGITGAKYPHSEYSQVFVQDLPWGNAGSTISIQTENMIDDFGTHADFFYLWDGLQGESLAQQWFGNYLSCSDWNHIWLTKAFGRYFSGLYNEYKNGREEFLLYQHSFDQSTYHSDRSSGIIQPVVNNNNETAFEFAGGNYPYFHGASVLQMLRKELGEENWSKSIKLYISSNAGKNVTTKDFVNAVEEASGESMNWFFDQWVYKTGHPVFKITKKYDSEKKILTLYVKQIQKTEAIDLNTVTDFFRGKVEIEIDGNIRQVMIEAKAENIFTFDSQKEPKLVNFDFESTWIKEITFEKTFEELLYQLRNDKDILGRLSAMTELVKIAKNEKTSQKDKLKTYEALRKIITGDSYWRLRFNAVWQLQSLLAPSTQVNPASLDKETIEMLLKIIKNDSSWVKTNAIRFLGMTCDPEYSDIYINAFNDKSDRVVNAAAIALGKSKSPEAFDALVKLKDKPSWKNQSLISSLNGLKELNDPRGFEVAYNALSDLNLSRWMLSTPVWDFRIAAAETIVSLGKGNEAFPMIFERFKNSLNDNDLNVIFNNVLLITTLSDPRGTEVFEILKVQFKDDENTMTAVYQYESQFKEAISRN
;
A
#
# COMPACT_ATOMS: atom_id res chain seq x y z
N MET A 1 -15.35 -20.01 -25.07
CA MET A 1 -14.20 -20.12 -26.00
C MET A 1 -14.31 -21.38 -26.85
N ILE A 2 -14.07 -21.31 -28.17
CA ILE A 2 -13.97 -22.51 -29.03
C ILE A 2 -12.52 -22.65 -29.48
N LYS A 3 -11.86 -23.76 -29.11
CA LYS A 3 -10.51 -24.13 -29.59
C LYS A 3 -10.65 -25.06 -30.79
N LYS A 4 -9.92 -24.77 -31.87
CA LYS A 4 -9.78 -25.62 -33.05
C LYS A 4 -8.31 -25.96 -33.24
N ASP A 5 -7.99 -27.25 -33.32
CA ASP A 5 -6.66 -27.71 -33.69
C ASP A 5 -6.52 -27.70 -35.22
N ASN A 6 -5.43 -27.13 -35.71
CA ASN A 6 -5.12 -27.05 -37.13
C ASN A 6 -4.13 -28.16 -37.52
N THR A 7 -4.08 -28.51 -38.81
CA THR A 7 -3.22 -29.58 -39.31
C THR A 7 -1.72 -29.23 -39.34
N ASP A 8 -1.38 -27.96 -39.16
CA ASP A 8 -0.02 -27.44 -39.13
C ASP A 8 0.58 -27.35 -37.72
N GLY A 9 -0.12 -27.90 -36.72
CA GLY A 9 0.29 -27.84 -35.32
C GLY A 9 -0.06 -26.54 -34.60
N THR A 10 -0.77 -25.61 -35.26
CA THR A 10 -1.30 -24.40 -34.60
C THR A 10 -2.69 -24.63 -34.00
N HIS A 11 -3.12 -23.71 -33.14
CA HIS A 11 -4.47 -23.67 -32.57
C HIS A 11 -5.16 -22.36 -32.96
N THR A 12 -6.45 -22.43 -33.28
CA THR A 12 -7.29 -21.24 -33.46
C THR A 12 -8.30 -21.15 -32.32
N PHE A 13 -8.32 -20.02 -31.62
CA PHE A 13 -9.28 -19.72 -30.57
C PHE A 13 -10.30 -18.70 -31.09
N HIS A 14 -11.59 -19.04 -30.99
CA HIS A 14 -12.68 -18.13 -31.29
C HIS A 14 -13.34 -17.66 -30.00
N PHE A 15 -13.23 -16.36 -29.73
CA PHE A 15 -13.93 -15.66 -28.65
C PHE A 15 -15.07 -14.82 -29.24
N LYS A 16 -16.24 -14.90 -28.62
CA LYS A 16 -17.43 -14.14 -29.00
C LYS A 16 -18.15 -13.74 -27.72
N THR A 17 -18.50 -12.46 -27.60
CA THR A 17 -19.47 -11.98 -26.63
C THR A 17 -20.68 -11.43 -27.36
N ASP A 18 -21.87 -11.75 -26.85
CA ASP A 18 -23.13 -11.21 -27.36
C ASP A 18 -23.55 -9.93 -26.61
N LYS A 19 -22.78 -9.51 -25.60
CA LYS A 19 -23.01 -8.27 -24.85
C LYS A 19 -22.07 -7.16 -25.36
N PRO A 20 -22.60 -5.99 -25.74
CA PRO A 20 -21.76 -4.85 -26.13
C PRO A 20 -20.96 -4.35 -24.94
N TYR A 21 -19.73 -3.91 -25.18
CA TYR A 21 -18.85 -3.31 -24.19
C TYR A 21 -17.89 -2.32 -24.86
N SER A 22 -17.33 -1.39 -24.09
CA SER A 22 -16.42 -0.36 -24.59
C SER A 22 -15.10 -0.95 -25.11
N ASN A 23 -14.60 -0.48 -26.24
CA ASN A 23 -13.42 -1.03 -26.92
C ASN A 23 -12.15 -1.12 -26.03
N HIS A 24 -11.91 -0.14 -25.17
CA HIS A 24 -10.76 -0.08 -24.26
C HIS A 24 -10.74 -1.20 -23.21
N LEU A 25 -11.86 -1.91 -23.00
CA LEU A 25 -11.97 -3.05 -22.09
C LEU A 25 -11.64 -4.39 -22.78
N THR A 26 -11.28 -4.36 -24.06
CA THR A 26 -10.84 -5.57 -24.78
C THR A 26 -9.48 -5.97 -24.25
N SER A 27 -9.37 -7.20 -23.76
CA SER A 27 -8.11 -7.74 -23.26
C SER A 27 -7.96 -9.20 -23.67
N PHE A 28 -6.74 -9.60 -23.99
CA PHE A 28 -6.38 -10.98 -24.24
C PHE A 28 -4.95 -11.22 -23.75
N ALA A 29 -4.66 -12.45 -23.34
CA ALA A 29 -3.33 -12.93 -23.02
C ALA A 29 -3.12 -14.23 -23.78
N ALA A 30 -1.91 -14.44 -24.28
CA ALA A 30 -1.53 -15.64 -25.01
C ALA A 30 -0.19 -16.14 -24.44
N GLY A 31 -0.18 -17.39 -24.00
CA GLY A 31 0.97 -18.02 -23.37
C GLY A 31 0.63 -19.44 -22.92
N GLU A 32 1.62 -20.12 -22.35
CA GLU A 32 1.42 -21.42 -21.72
C GLU A 32 0.90 -21.21 -20.29
N TYR A 33 -0.40 -21.39 -20.11
CA TYR A 33 -1.07 -21.23 -18.83
C TYR A 33 -1.72 -22.54 -18.37
N THR A 34 -1.75 -22.72 -17.06
CA THR A 34 -2.65 -23.66 -16.37
C THR A 34 -3.73 -22.87 -15.64
N ASP A 35 -4.80 -23.54 -15.20
CA ASP A 35 -5.99 -22.87 -14.66
C ASP A 35 -6.37 -23.40 -13.28
N VAL A 36 -6.52 -22.50 -12.31
CA VAL A 36 -7.18 -22.77 -11.03
C VAL A 36 -8.65 -22.40 -11.14
N ILE A 37 -9.48 -23.41 -11.43
CA ILE A 37 -10.92 -23.25 -11.59
C ILE A 37 -11.62 -23.22 -10.23
N GLN A 38 -12.33 -22.14 -9.95
CA GLN A 38 -13.25 -22.01 -8.80
C GLN A 38 -14.68 -21.77 -9.30
N ASN A 39 -15.66 -21.82 -8.38
CA ASN A 39 -17.05 -21.54 -8.71
C ASN A 39 -17.74 -20.77 -7.58
N TYR A 40 -18.63 -19.86 -7.96
CA TYR A 40 -19.58 -19.25 -7.05
C TYR A 40 -20.92 -19.02 -7.74
N ASP A 41 -22.02 -19.53 -7.16
CA ASP A 41 -23.40 -19.33 -7.66
C ASP A 41 -23.58 -19.61 -9.17
N GLY A 42 -22.90 -20.66 -9.67
CA GLY A 42 -22.94 -21.03 -11.08
C GLY A 42 -22.04 -20.19 -12.01
N ILE A 43 -21.29 -19.23 -11.45
CA ILE A 43 -20.26 -18.46 -12.17
C ILE A 43 -18.94 -19.22 -12.08
N THR A 44 -18.36 -19.58 -13.22
CA THR A 44 -17.03 -20.18 -13.27
C THR A 44 -15.97 -19.10 -13.15
N LEU A 45 -15.01 -19.28 -12.24
CA LEU A 45 -13.91 -18.35 -12.01
C LEU A 45 -12.64 -19.03 -12.49
N HIS A 46 -12.06 -18.52 -13.58
CA HIS A 46 -10.81 -19.00 -14.15
C HIS A 46 -9.65 -18.14 -13.64
N ASN A 47 -8.56 -18.79 -13.22
CA ASN A 47 -7.37 -18.12 -12.70
C ASN A 47 -6.15 -18.73 -13.39
N TYR A 48 -5.77 -18.12 -14.51
CA TYR A 48 -4.73 -18.61 -15.39
C TYR A 48 -3.34 -18.15 -14.90
N CYS A 49 -2.50 -19.10 -14.52
CA CYS A 49 -1.14 -18.88 -14.04
C CYS A 49 -0.12 -19.74 -14.83
N TYR A 50 1.16 -19.51 -14.62
CA TYR A 50 2.18 -20.38 -15.22
C TYR A 50 2.12 -21.80 -14.61
N PRO A 51 2.47 -22.86 -15.36
CA PRO A 51 2.31 -24.25 -14.91
C PRO A 51 2.99 -24.59 -13.58
N ASP A 52 4.13 -23.99 -13.29
CA ASP A 52 4.93 -24.18 -12.08
C ASP A 52 4.41 -23.38 -10.87
N GLU A 53 3.40 -22.54 -11.06
CA GLU A 53 2.83 -21.66 -10.03
C GLU A 53 1.43 -22.09 -9.56
N LEU A 54 0.94 -23.26 -10.01
CA LEU A 54 -0.43 -23.72 -9.76
C LEU A 54 -0.83 -23.73 -8.27
N GLU A 55 0.04 -24.25 -7.39
CA GLU A 55 -0.28 -24.34 -5.95
C GLU A 55 -0.22 -22.98 -5.25
N ALA A 56 0.69 -22.09 -5.64
CA ALA A 56 0.75 -20.74 -5.11
C ALA A 56 -0.46 -19.92 -5.58
N THR A 57 -0.87 -20.09 -6.83
CA THR A 57 -2.07 -19.43 -7.36
C THR A 57 -3.32 -19.81 -6.58
N LYS A 58 -3.47 -21.07 -6.15
CA LYS A 58 -4.58 -21.48 -5.25
C LYS A 58 -4.61 -20.69 -3.95
N ALA A 59 -3.44 -20.36 -3.39
CA ALA A 59 -3.36 -19.55 -2.18
C ALA A 59 -3.74 -18.09 -2.46
N SER A 60 -3.17 -17.48 -3.51
CA SER A 60 -3.43 -16.09 -3.88
C SER A 60 -4.89 -15.80 -4.25
N VAL A 61 -5.62 -16.79 -4.80
CA VAL A 61 -7.02 -16.61 -5.25
C VAL A 61 -8.05 -17.27 -4.32
N GLU A 62 -7.65 -17.75 -3.14
CA GLU A 62 -8.54 -18.46 -2.21
C GLU A 62 -9.82 -17.67 -1.88
N ARG A 63 -9.69 -16.34 -1.78
CA ARG A 63 -10.77 -15.43 -1.38
C ARG A 63 -11.64 -14.93 -2.53
N LEU A 64 -11.28 -15.19 -3.79
CA LEU A 64 -12.00 -14.67 -4.95
C LEU A 64 -13.50 -15.06 -4.96
N PRO A 65 -13.92 -16.31 -4.70
CA PRO A 65 -15.35 -16.66 -4.64
C PRO A 65 -16.13 -15.88 -3.56
N ASP A 66 -15.49 -15.60 -2.42
CA ASP A 66 -16.07 -14.83 -1.32
C ASP A 66 -16.22 -13.34 -1.68
N MET A 67 -15.28 -12.79 -2.45
CA MET A 67 -15.40 -11.43 -3.00
C MET A 67 -16.59 -11.31 -3.97
N VAL A 68 -16.77 -12.29 -4.87
CA VAL A 68 -17.92 -12.30 -5.81
C VAL A 68 -19.24 -12.29 -5.05
N LYS A 69 -19.35 -13.12 -3.99
CA LYS A 69 -20.49 -13.13 -3.07
C LYS A 69 -20.72 -11.77 -2.42
N PHE A 70 -19.67 -11.19 -1.84
CA PHE A 70 -19.75 -9.95 -1.08
C PHE A 70 -20.17 -8.77 -1.97
N PHE A 71 -19.54 -8.61 -3.14
CA PHE A 71 -19.88 -7.54 -4.08
C PHE A 71 -21.28 -7.70 -4.68
N SER A 72 -21.71 -8.93 -4.99
CA SER A 72 -23.09 -9.19 -5.42
C SER A 72 -24.10 -8.78 -4.35
N GLY A 73 -23.80 -9.03 -3.08
CA GLY A 73 -24.65 -8.65 -1.94
C GLY A 73 -24.78 -7.14 -1.76
N ILE A 74 -23.67 -6.39 -1.86
CA ILE A 74 -23.66 -4.93 -1.73
C ILE A 74 -24.38 -4.26 -2.91
N THR A 75 -24.04 -4.67 -4.14
CA THR A 75 -24.63 -4.08 -5.35
C THR A 75 -26.09 -4.47 -5.55
N GLY A 76 -26.53 -5.58 -4.95
CA GLY A 76 -27.84 -6.17 -5.21
C GLY A 76 -27.95 -6.79 -6.61
N ALA A 77 -26.85 -6.87 -7.36
CA ALA A 77 -26.80 -7.45 -8.70
C ALA A 77 -25.80 -8.60 -8.75
N LYS A 78 -26.27 -9.77 -9.21
CA LYS A 78 -25.37 -10.89 -9.50
C LYS A 78 -24.35 -10.48 -10.56
N TYR A 79 -23.20 -11.14 -10.55
CA TYR A 79 -22.22 -11.00 -11.61
C TYR A 79 -22.89 -11.26 -12.97
N PRO A 80 -22.75 -10.35 -13.96
CA PRO A 80 -23.61 -10.36 -15.14
C PRO A 80 -23.23 -11.43 -16.18
N HIS A 81 -22.15 -12.20 -15.99
CA HIS A 81 -21.69 -13.22 -16.94
C HIS A 81 -21.62 -14.60 -16.29
N SER A 82 -21.57 -15.65 -17.10
CA SER A 82 -21.43 -17.04 -16.63
C SER A 82 -20.00 -17.39 -16.19
N GLU A 83 -19.02 -16.59 -16.61
CA GLU A 83 -17.62 -16.81 -16.33
C GLU A 83 -16.89 -15.49 -16.10
N TYR A 84 -15.91 -15.52 -15.19
CA TYR A 84 -14.93 -14.46 -14.98
C TYR A 84 -13.54 -15.07 -15.06
N SER A 85 -12.61 -14.40 -15.72
CA SER A 85 -11.22 -14.84 -15.84
C SER A 85 -10.25 -13.86 -15.22
N GLN A 86 -9.21 -14.35 -14.58
CA GLN A 86 -8.00 -13.61 -14.25
C GLN A 86 -6.81 -14.29 -14.91
N VAL A 87 -5.88 -13.53 -15.47
CA VAL A 87 -4.63 -14.06 -16.04
C VAL A 87 -3.47 -13.32 -15.40
N PHE A 88 -2.53 -14.05 -14.81
CA PHE A 88 -1.33 -13.49 -14.17
C PHE A 88 -0.20 -13.42 -15.19
N VAL A 89 0.33 -12.21 -15.41
CA VAL A 89 1.31 -11.95 -16.46
C VAL A 89 2.56 -11.34 -15.84
N GLN A 90 3.71 -11.88 -16.24
CA GLN A 90 5.02 -11.31 -15.90
C GLN A 90 5.18 -9.91 -16.49
N ASP A 91 6.08 -9.10 -15.92
CA ASP A 91 6.43 -7.76 -16.41
C ASP A 91 5.28 -6.74 -16.48
N LEU A 92 4.16 -7.05 -15.82
CA LEU A 92 3.08 -6.12 -15.61
C LEU A 92 3.23 -5.49 -14.21
N PRO A 93 3.34 -4.15 -14.08
CA PRO A 93 3.57 -3.53 -12.78
C PRO A 93 2.34 -3.66 -11.86
N TRP A 94 1.13 -3.56 -12.41
CA TRP A 94 -0.14 -3.61 -11.68
C TRP A 94 -1.23 -4.24 -12.54
N GLY A 95 -2.38 -4.59 -11.95
CA GLY A 95 -3.50 -5.18 -12.70
C GLY A 95 -4.28 -4.18 -13.56
N ASN A 96 -4.99 -4.69 -14.57
CA ASN A 96 -6.00 -3.98 -15.34
C ASN A 96 -7.26 -4.85 -15.53
N ALA A 97 -8.43 -4.25 -15.39
CA ALA A 97 -9.70 -4.91 -15.60
C ALA A 97 -10.18 -4.72 -17.05
N GLY A 98 -10.41 -5.83 -17.75
CA GLY A 98 -11.15 -5.88 -19.01
C GLY A 98 -12.57 -6.40 -18.82
N SER A 99 -13.31 -6.54 -19.92
CA SER A 99 -14.66 -7.12 -19.92
C SER A 99 -14.58 -8.63 -19.73
N THR A 100 -15.11 -9.18 -18.62
CA THR A 100 -15.08 -10.61 -18.25
C THR A 100 -13.70 -11.22 -17.96
N ILE A 101 -12.64 -10.42 -18.09
CA ILE A 101 -11.25 -10.82 -17.85
C ILE A 101 -10.53 -9.73 -17.04
N SER A 102 -9.57 -10.09 -16.20
CA SER A 102 -8.61 -9.13 -15.63
C SER A 102 -7.20 -9.64 -15.83
N ILE A 103 -6.32 -8.78 -16.35
CA ILE A 103 -4.91 -9.07 -16.47
C ILE A 103 -4.25 -8.59 -15.19
N GLN A 104 -3.68 -9.50 -14.42
CA GLN A 104 -3.05 -9.22 -13.13
C GLN A 104 -1.53 -9.35 -13.24
N THR A 105 -0.83 -8.67 -12.34
CA THR A 105 0.63 -8.88 -12.20
C THR A 105 0.89 -10.27 -11.64
N GLU A 106 1.86 -10.99 -12.20
CA GLU A 106 2.34 -12.26 -11.63
C GLU A 106 2.92 -12.05 -10.22
N ASN A 107 3.39 -10.85 -9.89
CA ASN A 107 3.98 -10.57 -8.58
C ASN A 107 3.03 -10.76 -7.39
N MET A 108 1.71 -10.88 -7.62
CA MET A 108 0.73 -11.20 -6.57
C MET A 108 0.60 -12.69 -6.27
N ILE A 109 1.24 -13.55 -7.06
CA ILE A 109 1.28 -14.99 -6.80
C ILE A 109 2.25 -15.26 -5.66
N ASP A 110 1.69 -15.79 -4.59
CA ASP A 110 2.34 -16.07 -3.31
C ASP A 110 1.85 -17.43 -2.79
N ASP A 111 2.72 -18.20 -2.17
CA ASP A 111 2.28 -19.39 -1.44
C ASP A 111 1.46 -19.02 -0.19
N PHE A 112 0.82 -19.99 0.46
CA PHE A 112 -0.03 -19.73 1.64
C PHE A 112 0.71 -19.03 2.79
N GLY A 113 2.01 -19.26 2.94
CA GLY A 113 2.82 -18.62 3.98
C GLY A 113 3.07 -17.15 3.68
N THR A 114 3.51 -16.86 2.46
CA THR A 114 3.83 -15.51 1.99
C THR A 114 2.55 -14.68 1.86
N HIS A 115 1.50 -15.22 1.23
CA HIS A 115 0.24 -14.50 0.99
C HIS A 115 -0.42 -14.02 2.29
N ALA A 116 -0.24 -14.77 3.38
CA ALA A 116 -0.77 -14.40 4.69
C ALA A 116 -0.21 -13.07 5.24
N ASP A 117 1.00 -12.68 4.82
CA ASP A 117 1.60 -11.39 5.18
C ASP A 117 1.14 -10.24 4.25
N PHE A 118 0.53 -10.57 3.11
CA PHE A 118 0.16 -9.63 2.03
C PHE A 118 -1.33 -9.61 1.66
N PHE A 119 -2.21 -10.24 2.45
CA PHE A 119 -3.67 -10.18 2.24
C PHE A 119 -4.17 -8.76 1.98
N TYR A 120 -3.63 -7.77 2.70
CA TYR A 120 -4.05 -6.37 2.55
C TYR A 120 -3.76 -5.77 1.16
N LEU A 121 -2.75 -6.31 0.45
CA LEU A 121 -2.26 -5.79 -0.82
C LEU A 121 -2.84 -6.55 -1.99
N TRP A 122 -2.64 -7.87 -2.03
CA TRP A 122 -2.97 -8.71 -3.18
C TRP A 122 -4.45 -9.00 -3.29
N ASP A 123 -5.14 -9.29 -2.17
CA ASP A 123 -6.61 -9.38 -2.18
C ASP A 123 -7.21 -8.01 -2.55
N GLY A 124 -6.53 -6.92 -2.17
CA GLY A 124 -6.92 -5.57 -2.50
C GLY A 124 -6.94 -5.34 -4.02
N LEU A 125 -5.86 -5.68 -4.70
CA LEU A 125 -5.72 -5.58 -6.16
C LEU A 125 -6.70 -6.51 -6.91
N GLN A 126 -6.88 -7.74 -6.40
CA GLN A 126 -7.84 -8.70 -6.94
C GLN A 126 -9.27 -8.17 -6.83
N GLY A 127 -9.64 -7.66 -5.65
CA GLY A 127 -10.94 -7.09 -5.36
C GLY A 127 -11.24 -5.85 -6.19
N GLU A 128 -10.26 -4.98 -6.44
CA GLU A 128 -10.40 -3.80 -7.30
C GLU A 128 -10.76 -4.18 -8.73
N SER A 129 -10.07 -5.17 -9.28
CA SER A 129 -10.29 -5.63 -10.67
C SER A 129 -11.62 -6.35 -10.83
N LEU A 130 -12.02 -7.11 -9.80
CA LEU A 130 -13.33 -7.76 -9.75
C LEU A 130 -14.46 -6.73 -9.60
N ALA A 131 -14.33 -5.73 -8.73
CA ALA A 131 -15.34 -4.69 -8.54
C ALA A 131 -15.59 -3.86 -9.82
N GLN A 132 -14.54 -3.63 -10.62
CA GLN A 132 -14.67 -2.94 -11.92
C GLN A 132 -15.56 -3.68 -12.93
N GLN A 133 -15.85 -4.96 -12.69
CA GLN A 133 -16.82 -5.69 -13.50
C GLN A 133 -18.27 -5.16 -13.32
N TRP A 134 -18.61 -4.64 -12.13
CA TRP A 134 -19.86 -3.91 -11.92
C TRP A 134 -19.69 -2.43 -12.31
N PHE A 135 -18.60 -1.80 -11.84
CA PHE A 135 -18.33 -0.37 -12.01
C PHE A 135 -17.23 -0.16 -13.06
N GLY A 136 -17.58 -0.11 -14.34
CA GLY A 136 -16.65 0.02 -15.47
C GLY A 136 -17.04 -0.84 -16.66
N ASN A 137 -17.52 -2.05 -16.40
CA ASN A 137 -18.03 -2.95 -17.44
C ASN A 137 -19.56 -2.95 -17.50
N TYR A 138 -20.23 -3.30 -16.39
CA TYR A 138 -21.69 -3.30 -16.34
C TYR A 138 -22.27 -1.88 -16.35
N LEU A 139 -21.54 -0.94 -15.72
CA LEU A 139 -21.77 0.51 -15.76
C LEU A 139 -20.51 1.17 -16.33
N SER A 140 -20.41 1.31 -17.66
CA SER A 140 -19.20 1.87 -18.28
C SER A 140 -19.24 3.40 -18.28
N CYS A 141 -18.14 4.09 -17.99
CA CYS A 141 -18.15 5.56 -18.09
C CYS A 141 -18.42 6.02 -19.54
N SER A 142 -19.08 7.16 -19.72
CA SER A 142 -19.34 7.74 -21.05
C SER A 142 -18.06 8.19 -21.75
N ASP A 143 -17.12 8.71 -20.98
CA ASP A 143 -15.85 9.26 -21.43
C ASP A 143 -14.86 9.30 -20.25
N TRP A 144 -13.62 9.69 -20.54
CA TRP A 144 -12.51 9.71 -19.59
C TRP A 144 -12.67 10.73 -18.46
N ASN A 145 -13.51 11.77 -18.61
CA ASN A 145 -13.75 12.73 -17.52
C ASN A 145 -14.57 12.08 -16.39
N HIS A 146 -15.32 11.02 -16.72
CA HIS A 146 -16.13 10.24 -15.79
C HIS A 146 -15.47 8.92 -15.35
N ILE A 147 -14.20 8.69 -15.69
CA ILE A 147 -13.47 7.44 -15.37
C ILE A 147 -13.36 7.16 -13.87
N TRP A 148 -13.50 8.18 -13.02
CA TRP A 148 -13.53 8.01 -11.57
C TRP A 148 -14.65 7.05 -11.13
N LEU A 149 -15.78 6.99 -11.86
CA LEU A 149 -16.86 6.04 -11.56
C LEU A 149 -16.43 4.57 -11.68
N THR A 150 -15.38 4.30 -12.47
CA THR A 150 -14.77 2.97 -12.57
C THR A 150 -13.71 2.81 -11.49
N LYS A 151 -12.74 3.73 -11.46
CA LYS A 151 -11.53 3.63 -10.64
C LYS A 151 -11.84 3.77 -9.14
N ALA A 152 -12.58 4.81 -8.75
CA ALA A 152 -12.94 5.06 -7.36
C ALA A 152 -13.80 3.94 -6.77
N PHE A 153 -14.80 3.45 -7.51
CA PHE A 153 -15.64 2.35 -7.05
C PHE A 153 -14.86 1.04 -6.93
N GLY A 154 -13.93 0.76 -7.85
CA GLY A 154 -13.02 -0.38 -7.73
C GLY A 154 -12.23 -0.34 -6.42
N ARG A 155 -11.55 0.78 -6.16
CA ARG A 155 -10.79 1.00 -4.92
C ARG A 155 -11.66 0.96 -3.67
N TYR A 156 -12.81 1.62 -3.71
CA TYR A 156 -13.74 1.70 -2.60
C TYR A 156 -14.32 0.32 -2.22
N PHE A 157 -14.77 -0.48 -3.20
CA PHE A 157 -15.30 -1.82 -2.94
C PHE A 157 -14.22 -2.78 -2.41
N SER A 158 -12.99 -2.67 -2.90
CA SER A 158 -11.85 -3.37 -2.32
C SER A 158 -11.63 -3.00 -0.85
N GLY A 159 -11.76 -1.71 -0.51
CA GLY A 159 -11.72 -1.25 0.88
C GLY A 159 -12.84 -1.82 1.74
N LEU A 160 -14.06 -1.92 1.21
CA LEU A 160 -15.17 -2.58 1.90
C LEU A 160 -14.91 -4.07 2.15
N TYR A 161 -14.28 -4.77 1.20
CA TYR A 161 -13.93 -6.17 1.37
C TYR A 161 -12.82 -6.35 2.40
N ASN A 162 -11.80 -5.48 2.37
CA ASN A 162 -10.73 -5.47 3.37
C ASN A 162 -11.29 -5.24 4.78
N GLU A 163 -12.20 -4.28 4.95
CA GLU A 163 -12.92 -4.06 6.21
C GLU A 163 -13.72 -5.29 6.65
N TYR A 164 -14.45 -5.92 5.72
CA TYR A 164 -15.24 -7.12 6.00
C TYR A 164 -14.38 -8.32 6.42
N LYS A 165 -13.25 -8.54 5.72
CA LYS A 165 -12.44 -9.75 5.87
C LYS A 165 -11.37 -9.64 6.96
N ASN A 166 -10.76 -8.46 7.08
CA ASN A 166 -9.61 -8.23 7.95
C ASN A 166 -9.92 -7.24 9.10
N GLY A 167 -11.08 -6.57 9.08
CA GLY A 167 -11.59 -5.73 10.16
C GLY A 167 -11.41 -4.22 9.94
N ARG A 168 -12.14 -3.43 10.73
CA ARG A 168 -12.16 -1.95 10.64
C ARG A 168 -10.78 -1.33 10.86
N GLU A 169 -10.03 -1.82 11.83
CA GLU A 169 -8.70 -1.28 12.16
C GLU A 169 -7.69 -1.52 11.02
N GLU A 170 -7.81 -2.64 10.30
CA GLU A 170 -7.00 -2.91 9.10
C GLU A 170 -7.28 -1.88 8.01
N PHE A 171 -8.57 -1.69 7.69
CA PHE A 171 -9.00 -0.70 6.70
C PHE A 171 -8.50 0.71 7.05
N LEU A 172 -8.70 1.14 8.30
CA LEU A 172 -8.33 2.48 8.75
C LEU A 172 -6.81 2.71 8.71
N LEU A 173 -6.01 1.79 9.28
CA LEU A 173 -4.56 1.96 9.41
C LEU A 173 -3.77 1.65 8.14
N TYR A 174 -4.36 0.95 7.17
CA TYR A 174 -3.70 0.66 5.90
C TYR A 174 -4.33 1.45 4.75
N GLN A 175 -5.48 1.01 4.25
CA GLN A 175 -6.03 1.50 2.99
C GLN A 175 -6.54 2.94 3.08
N HIS A 176 -7.36 3.25 4.09
CA HIS A 176 -7.87 4.61 4.31
C HIS A 176 -6.74 5.62 4.52
N SER A 177 -5.78 5.29 5.39
CA SER A 177 -4.62 6.14 5.65
C SER A 177 -3.75 6.34 4.39
N PHE A 178 -3.57 5.29 3.58
CA PHE A 178 -2.84 5.36 2.32
C PHE A 178 -3.55 6.29 1.32
N ASP A 179 -4.85 6.09 1.08
CA ASP A 179 -5.63 6.87 0.11
C ASP A 179 -5.69 8.37 0.49
N GLN A 180 -5.77 8.69 1.79
CA GLN A 180 -5.67 10.06 2.29
C GLN A 180 -4.26 10.65 2.09
N SER A 181 -3.21 9.86 2.35
CA SER A 181 -1.82 10.32 2.20
C SER A 181 -1.46 10.64 0.75
N THR A 182 -2.00 9.89 -0.23
CA THR A 182 -1.75 10.14 -1.65
C THR A 182 -2.29 11.50 -2.08
N TYR A 183 -3.46 11.89 -1.58
CA TYR A 183 -4.03 13.22 -1.85
C TYR A 183 -3.12 14.35 -1.37
N HIS A 184 -2.61 14.27 -0.13
CA HIS A 184 -1.71 15.29 0.41
C HIS A 184 -0.33 15.29 -0.28
N SER A 185 0.15 14.12 -0.72
CA SER A 185 1.39 13.99 -1.48
C SER A 185 1.29 14.66 -2.86
N ASP A 186 0.21 14.42 -3.58
CA ASP A 186 -0.05 15.06 -4.88
C ASP A 186 -0.11 16.58 -4.74
N ARG A 187 -0.86 17.07 -3.74
CA ARG A 187 -0.97 18.51 -3.50
C ARG A 187 0.37 19.14 -3.11
N SER A 188 1.17 18.47 -2.29
CA SER A 188 2.52 18.93 -1.94
C SER A 188 3.47 18.97 -3.14
N SER A 189 3.18 18.16 -4.18
CA SER A 189 3.92 18.11 -5.44
C SER A 189 3.35 19.05 -6.50
N GLY A 190 2.33 19.86 -6.18
CA GLY A 190 1.70 20.82 -7.10
C GLY A 190 0.66 20.20 -8.04
N ILE A 191 0.30 18.94 -7.86
CA ILE A 191 -0.74 18.26 -8.65
C ILE A 191 -2.09 18.55 -7.99
N ILE A 192 -2.85 19.48 -8.57
CA ILE A 192 -4.14 19.93 -8.04
C ILE A 192 -5.19 19.91 -9.15
N GLN A 193 -6.21 19.07 -9.02
CA GLN A 193 -7.27 18.91 -10.02
C GLN A 193 -8.57 18.41 -9.38
N PRO A 194 -9.74 18.54 -10.03
CA PRO A 194 -10.98 17.93 -9.57
C PRO A 194 -11.03 16.42 -9.86
N VAL A 195 -11.96 15.70 -9.23
CA VAL A 195 -12.20 14.25 -9.47
C VAL A 195 -12.91 14.03 -10.82
N VAL A 196 -13.65 15.03 -11.30
CA VAL A 196 -14.15 15.09 -12.68
C VAL A 196 -13.52 16.31 -13.34
N ASN A 197 -12.69 16.09 -14.36
CA ASN A 197 -11.98 17.16 -15.03
C ASN A 197 -12.36 17.24 -16.51
N ASN A 198 -13.28 18.16 -16.84
CA ASN A 198 -13.76 18.36 -18.22
C ASN A 198 -12.80 19.16 -19.11
N ASN A 199 -11.70 19.68 -18.56
CA ASN A 199 -10.79 20.59 -19.24
C ASN A 199 -9.43 19.94 -19.57
N ASN A 200 -9.29 18.63 -19.37
CA ASN A 200 -8.01 17.94 -19.57
C ASN A 200 -7.75 17.67 -21.05
N GLU A 201 -6.66 18.26 -21.55
CA GLU A 201 -6.15 18.03 -22.92
C GLU A 201 -5.64 16.59 -23.11
N THR A 202 -5.27 15.89 -22.01
CA THR A 202 -4.78 14.50 -22.01
C THR A 202 -5.62 13.60 -21.09
N ALA A 203 -6.86 13.33 -21.48
CA ALA A 203 -7.81 12.55 -20.67
C ALA A 203 -7.31 11.13 -20.27
N PHE A 204 -6.36 10.56 -21.03
CA PHE A 204 -5.70 9.30 -20.71
C PHE A 204 -4.75 9.40 -19.50
N GLU A 205 -3.96 10.48 -19.40
CA GLU A 205 -3.05 10.69 -18.25
C GLU A 205 -3.86 10.91 -16.97
N PHE A 206 -4.95 11.67 -17.08
CA PHE A 206 -5.90 11.84 -15.99
C PHE A 206 -6.45 10.50 -15.48
N ALA A 207 -6.86 9.62 -16.40
CA ALA A 207 -7.38 8.30 -16.07
C ALA A 207 -6.39 7.39 -15.33
N GLY A 208 -5.09 7.62 -15.50
CA GLY A 208 -4.02 6.94 -14.77
C GLY A 208 -3.63 7.61 -13.44
N GLY A 209 -4.19 8.77 -13.12
CA GLY A 209 -3.83 9.56 -11.94
C GLY A 209 -4.55 9.14 -10.65
N ASN A 210 -4.04 9.65 -9.53
CA ASN A 210 -4.57 9.38 -8.19
C ASN A 210 -5.95 10.01 -7.91
N TYR A 211 -6.30 11.10 -8.61
CA TYR A 211 -7.54 11.85 -8.39
C TYR A 211 -8.82 11.06 -8.70
N PRO A 212 -8.98 10.46 -9.90
CA PRO A 212 -10.11 9.58 -10.17
C PRO A 212 -10.05 8.26 -9.37
N TYR A 213 -8.92 7.97 -8.72
CA TYR A 213 -8.68 6.71 -8.04
C TYR A 213 -8.77 6.81 -6.51
N PHE A 214 -7.67 7.10 -5.81
CA PHE A 214 -7.60 7.16 -4.35
C PHE A 214 -8.44 8.32 -3.77
N HIS A 215 -8.38 9.50 -4.40
CA HIS A 215 -9.19 10.63 -3.96
C HIS A 215 -10.69 10.35 -4.21
N GLY A 216 -11.05 9.89 -5.40
CA GLY A 216 -12.43 9.49 -5.70
C GLY A 216 -12.98 8.46 -4.71
N ALA A 217 -12.19 7.44 -4.32
CA ALA A 217 -12.59 6.45 -3.31
C ALA A 217 -12.82 7.07 -1.93
N SER A 218 -11.95 8.02 -1.54
CA SER A 218 -12.13 8.80 -0.31
C SER A 218 -13.40 9.66 -0.35
N VAL A 219 -13.75 10.23 -1.51
CA VAL A 219 -15.02 10.95 -1.71
C VAL A 219 -16.23 10.04 -1.56
N LEU A 220 -16.19 8.81 -2.08
CA LEU A 220 -17.24 7.81 -1.87
C LEU A 220 -17.39 7.45 -0.38
N GLN A 221 -16.28 7.33 0.35
CA GLN A 221 -16.31 7.07 1.80
C GLN A 221 -16.90 8.26 2.59
N MET A 222 -16.56 9.51 2.23
CA MET A 222 -17.19 10.71 2.80
C MET A 222 -18.70 10.74 2.50
N LEU A 223 -19.10 10.41 1.27
CA LEU A 223 -20.51 10.39 0.87
C LEU A 223 -21.31 9.32 1.64
N ARG A 224 -20.75 8.11 1.83
CA ARG A 224 -21.35 7.06 2.66
C ARG A 224 -21.63 7.59 4.07
N LYS A 225 -20.66 8.27 4.69
CA LYS A 225 -20.79 8.83 6.04
C LYS A 225 -21.80 9.99 6.11
N GLU A 226 -21.88 10.82 5.07
CA GLU A 226 -22.89 11.89 4.96
C GLU A 226 -24.32 11.32 4.86
N LEU A 227 -24.51 10.30 4.03
CA LEU A 227 -25.83 9.69 3.77
C LEU A 227 -26.28 8.75 4.90
N GLY A 228 -25.32 8.09 5.56
CA GLY A 228 -25.58 6.95 6.44
C GLY A 228 -25.81 5.66 5.66
N GLU A 229 -25.67 4.52 6.35
CA GLU A 229 -25.65 3.18 5.73
C GLU A 229 -26.91 2.84 4.92
N GLU A 230 -28.09 3.23 5.41
CA GLU A 230 -29.35 2.90 4.75
C GLU A 230 -29.46 3.59 3.38
N ASN A 231 -29.26 4.91 3.34
CA ASN A 231 -29.35 5.69 2.11
C ASN A 231 -28.19 5.37 1.17
N TRP A 232 -27.00 5.10 1.70
CA TRP A 232 -25.88 4.61 0.90
C TRP A 232 -26.20 3.28 0.20
N SER A 233 -26.71 2.28 0.94
CA SER A 233 -27.07 0.99 0.37
C SER A 233 -28.15 1.12 -0.71
N LYS A 234 -29.16 1.96 -0.49
CA LYS A 234 -30.19 2.27 -1.49
C LYS A 234 -29.58 2.94 -2.74
N SER A 235 -28.70 3.92 -2.55
CA SER A 235 -28.03 4.66 -3.63
C SER A 235 -27.27 3.71 -4.57
N ILE A 236 -26.49 2.79 -4.01
CA ILE A 236 -25.70 1.83 -4.79
C ILE A 236 -26.60 0.89 -5.60
N LYS A 237 -27.66 0.35 -4.99
CA LYS A 237 -28.60 -0.55 -5.67
C LYS A 237 -29.38 0.17 -6.76
N LEU A 238 -29.82 1.41 -6.52
CA LEU A 238 -30.49 2.24 -7.53
C LEU A 238 -29.54 2.58 -8.67
N TYR A 239 -28.30 2.96 -8.36
CA TYR A 239 -27.31 3.29 -9.38
C TYR A 239 -27.06 2.11 -10.33
N ILE A 240 -26.90 0.90 -9.79
CA ILE A 240 -26.73 -0.32 -10.59
C ILE A 240 -28.00 -0.64 -11.39
N SER A 241 -29.15 -0.73 -10.73
CA SER A 241 -30.39 -1.20 -11.37
C SER A 241 -30.92 -0.26 -12.44
N SER A 242 -30.74 1.06 -12.29
CA SER A 242 -31.18 2.06 -13.26
C SER A 242 -30.27 2.17 -14.49
N ASN A 243 -28.99 1.78 -14.35
CA ASN A 243 -27.96 2.06 -15.36
C ASN A 243 -27.28 0.81 -15.95
N ALA A 244 -27.64 -0.38 -15.48
CA ALA A 244 -27.16 -1.65 -16.00
C ALA A 244 -27.08 -1.72 -17.54
N GLY A 245 -25.89 -2.01 -18.06
CA GLY A 245 -25.61 -2.16 -19.49
C GLY A 245 -25.57 -0.85 -20.28
N LYS A 246 -25.51 0.31 -19.60
CA LYS A 246 -25.43 1.63 -20.23
C LYS A 246 -24.08 2.29 -19.95
N ASN A 247 -23.77 3.30 -20.77
CA ASN A 247 -22.75 4.26 -20.42
C ASN A 247 -23.30 5.27 -19.40
N VAL A 248 -22.50 5.61 -18.40
CA VAL A 248 -22.87 6.46 -17.26
C VAL A 248 -21.97 7.68 -17.14
N THR A 249 -22.57 8.77 -16.69
CA THR A 249 -21.92 10.02 -16.28
C THR A 249 -22.00 10.16 -14.77
N THR A 250 -21.25 11.12 -14.21
CA THR A 250 -21.39 11.46 -12.78
C THR A 250 -22.83 11.83 -12.41
N LYS A 251 -23.59 12.44 -13.35
CA LYS A 251 -24.97 12.85 -13.09
C LYS A 251 -25.89 11.65 -12.83
N ASP A 252 -25.64 10.51 -13.46
CA ASP A 252 -26.42 9.28 -13.25
C ASP A 252 -26.23 8.74 -11.82
N PHE A 253 -25.01 8.82 -11.28
CA PHE A 253 -24.74 8.48 -9.89
C PHE A 253 -25.38 9.49 -8.92
N VAL A 254 -25.27 10.80 -9.21
CA VAL A 254 -25.93 11.85 -8.42
C VAL A 254 -27.44 11.61 -8.35
N ASN A 255 -28.09 11.31 -9.47
CA ASN A 255 -29.53 11.07 -9.51
C ASN A 255 -29.93 9.87 -8.62
N ALA A 256 -29.17 8.77 -8.65
CA ALA A 256 -29.42 7.62 -7.79
C ALA A 256 -29.26 7.94 -6.30
N VAL A 257 -28.27 8.79 -5.97
CA VAL A 257 -28.04 9.26 -4.59
C VAL A 257 -29.18 10.17 -4.12
N GLU A 258 -29.59 11.14 -4.93
CA GLU A 258 -30.68 12.08 -4.58
C GLU A 258 -32.03 11.36 -4.49
N GLU A 259 -32.29 10.36 -5.35
CA GLU A 259 -33.49 9.52 -5.28
C GLU A 259 -33.50 8.65 -4.01
N ALA A 260 -32.35 8.08 -3.64
CA ALA A 260 -32.23 7.25 -2.44
C ALA A 260 -32.37 8.06 -1.14
N SER A 261 -31.76 9.26 -1.09
CA SER A 261 -31.69 10.09 0.11
C SER A 261 -32.93 10.97 0.30
N GLY A 262 -33.62 11.32 -0.79
CA GLY A 262 -34.72 12.29 -0.79
C GLY A 262 -34.28 13.75 -0.64
N GLU A 263 -32.97 14.02 -0.72
CA GLU A 263 -32.38 15.36 -0.55
C GLU A 263 -31.45 15.68 -1.71
N SER A 264 -31.33 16.97 -2.06
CA SER A 264 -30.36 17.37 -3.08
C SER A 264 -28.94 17.29 -2.53
N MET A 265 -28.07 16.60 -3.27
CA MET A 265 -26.65 16.42 -2.96
C MET A 265 -25.74 17.23 -3.88
N ASN A 266 -26.29 18.12 -4.71
CA ASN A 266 -25.51 18.97 -5.60
C ASN A 266 -24.37 19.71 -4.88
N TRP A 267 -24.60 20.18 -3.64
CA TRP A 267 -23.56 20.83 -2.85
C TRP A 267 -22.36 19.91 -2.56
N PHE A 268 -22.60 18.61 -2.32
CA PHE A 268 -21.57 17.64 -1.99
C PHE A 268 -20.70 17.36 -3.22
N PHE A 269 -21.35 17.09 -4.35
CA PHE A 269 -20.65 16.80 -5.60
C PHE A 269 -19.93 18.04 -6.14
N ASP A 270 -20.52 19.23 -6.01
CA ASP A 270 -19.84 20.49 -6.34
C ASP A 270 -18.55 20.64 -5.51
N GLN A 271 -18.64 20.43 -4.20
CA GLN A 271 -17.52 20.59 -3.27
C GLN A 271 -16.38 19.60 -3.47
N TRP A 272 -16.71 18.31 -3.68
CA TRP A 272 -15.73 17.22 -3.61
C TRP A 272 -15.41 16.55 -4.95
N VAL A 273 -16.27 16.72 -5.97
CA VAL A 273 -16.11 16.05 -7.26
C VAL A 273 -15.75 17.04 -8.36
N TYR A 274 -16.45 18.16 -8.43
CA TYR A 274 -16.28 19.13 -9.52
C TYR A 274 -15.31 20.27 -9.19
N LYS A 275 -15.12 20.60 -7.91
CA LYS A 275 -14.16 21.62 -7.44
C LYS A 275 -12.95 21.01 -6.76
N THR A 276 -11.95 21.86 -6.57
CA THR A 276 -10.71 21.54 -5.88
C THR A 276 -10.67 22.14 -4.47
N GLY A 277 -9.70 21.67 -3.68
CA GLY A 277 -9.44 22.13 -2.32
C GLY A 277 -9.84 21.11 -1.24
N HIS A 278 -9.51 21.45 -0.01
CA HIS A 278 -9.91 20.75 1.21
C HIS A 278 -10.00 21.76 2.37
N PRO A 279 -10.78 21.50 3.42
CA PRO A 279 -10.84 22.38 4.57
C PRO A 279 -9.56 22.28 5.42
N VAL A 280 -9.05 23.43 5.84
CA VAL A 280 -7.99 23.53 6.85
C VAL A 280 -8.63 24.02 8.13
N PHE A 281 -8.82 23.10 9.09
CA PHE A 281 -9.48 23.40 10.34
C PHE A 281 -8.50 23.87 11.40
N LYS A 282 -8.78 25.02 12.03
CA LYS A 282 -8.18 25.43 13.31
C LYS A 282 -9.22 25.31 14.41
N ILE A 283 -8.97 24.40 15.35
CA ILE A 283 -9.92 24.05 16.40
C ILE A 283 -9.37 24.49 17.76
N THR A 284 -10.21 25.17 18.52
CA THR A 284 -9.96 25.44 19.94
C THR A 284 -11.15 24.97 20.77
N LYS A 285 -10.90 24.68 22.05
CA LYS A 285 -11.93 24.26 22.99
C LYS A 285 -11.91 25.09 24.26
N LYS A 286 -13.07 25.23 24.88
CA LYS A 286 -13.25 25.85 26.21
C LYS A 286 -14.25 25.04 27.01
N TYR A 287 -13.87 24.65 28.22
CA TYR A 287 -14.80 24.06 29.18
C TYR A 287 -15.21 25.11 30.22
N ASP A 288 -16.52 25.28 30.41
CA ASP A 288 -17.11 26.09 31.47
C ASP A 288 -17.55 25.15 32.60
N SER A 289 -16.84 25.15 33.73
CA SER A 289 -17.09 24.24 34.85
C SER A 289 -18.35 24.58 35.64
N GLU A 290 -18.75 25.86 35.66
CA GLU A 290 -19.98 26.31 36.34
C GLU A 290 -21.21 25.89 35.54
N LYS A 291 -21.16 26.07 34.22
CA LYS A 291 -22.25 25.70 33.32
C LYS A 291 -22.23 24.25 32.88
N LYS A 292 -21.10 23.56 33.08
CA LYS A 292 -20.87 22.17 32.64
C LYS A 292 -21.03 22.02 31.13
N ILE A 293 -20.44 22.96 30.38
CA ILE A 293 -20.53 23.01 28.91
C ILE A 293 -19.13 23.00 28.30
N LEU A 294 -18.88 22.08 27.38
CA LEU A 294 -17.76 22.12 26.45
C LEU A 294 -18.17 22.91 25.21
N THR A 295 -17.39 23.93 24.84
CA THR A 295 -17.53 24.66 23.58
C THR A 295 -16.35 24.35 22.67
N LEU A 296 -16.62 24.00 21.41
CA LEU A 296 -15.64 23.87 20.34
C LEU A 296 -15.82 25.01 19.34
N TYR A 297 -14.73 25.70 19.02
CA TYR A 297 -14.65 26.71 17.98
C TYR A 297 -13.90 26.10 16.80
N VAL A 298 -14.59 25.91 15.69
CA VAL A 298 -14.07 25.25 14.49
C VAL A 298 -13.98 26.29 13.38
N LYS A 299 -12.76 26.77 13.12
CA LYS A 299 -12.49 27.76 12.07
C LYS A 299 -11.97 27.09 10.82
N GLN A 300 -12.46 27.52 9.67
CA GLN A 300 -11.92 27.19 8.36
C GLN A 300 -10.96 28.29 7.91
N ILE A 301 -9.70 27.93 7.66
CA ILE A 301 -8.60 28.89 7.41
C ILE A 301 -7.82 28.58 6.12
N GLN A 302 -8.33 27.71 5.26
CA GLN A 302 -7.73 27.42 3.97
C GLN A 302 -7.54 28.71 3.16
N LYS A 303 -6.41 28.79 2.44
CA LYS A 303 -6.19 29.87 1.47
C LYS A 303 -6.81 29.44 0.15
N THR A 304 -7.56 30.33 -0.49
CA THR A 304 -8.06 30.09 -1.83
C THR A 304 -6.89 30.16 -2.81
N GLU A 305 -6.53 29.02 -3.42
CA GLU A 305 -5.36 28.90 -4.29
C GLU A 305 -5.62 29.26 -5.76
N ALA A 306 -6.88 29.53 -6.14
CA ALA A 306 -7.25 29.82 -7.53
C ALA A 306 -7.46 31.31 -7.82
N ILE A 307 -7.16 31.68 -9.07
CA ILE A 307 -7.51 32.96 -9.70
C ILE A 307 -9.02 32.99 -10.03
N ASP A 308 -9.65 31.82 -10.24
CA ASP A 308 -11.09 31.65 -10.49
C ASP A 308 -11.80 30.91 -9.34
N LEU A 309 -12.65 31.64 -8.62
CA LEU A 309 -13.47 31.14 -7.51
C LEU A 309 -14.47 30.05 -7.91
N ASN A 310 -14.76 29.88 -9.20
CA ASN A 310 -15.65 28.79 -9.66
C ASN A 310 -14.98 27.41 -9.64
N THR A 311 -13.66 27.35 -9.43
CA THR A 311 -12.87 26.10 -9.48
C THR A 311 -12.44 25.57 -8.12
N VAL A 312 -12.67 26.34 -7.05
CA VAL A 312 -12.27 26.03 -5.67
C VAL A 312 -13.47 26.20 -4.73
N THR A 313 -13.56 25.32 -3.73
CA THR A 313 -14.52 25.48 -2.64
C THR A 313 -13.99 26.46 -1.59
N ASP A 314 -14.73 27.54 -1.32
CA ASP A 314 -14.36 28.55 -0.31
C ASP A 314 -14.49 28.01 1.12
N PHE A 315 -15.71 27.72 1.56
CA PHE A 315 -16.00 27.04 2.83
C PHE A 315 -16.71 25.72 2.59
N PHE A 316 -16.28 24.70 3.32
CA PHE A 316 -16.79 23.35 3.22
C PHE A 316 -17.96 23.17 4.19
N ARG A 317 -18.95 22.36 3.78
CA ARG A 317 -20.07 21.93 4.62
C ARG A 317 -20.23 20.41 4.61
N GLY A 318 -20.96 19.88 5.59
CA GLY A 318 -21.29 18.47 5.73
C GLY A 318 -21.23 17.97 7.17
N LYS A 319 -21.56 16.70 7.38
CA LYS A 319 -21.55 16.03 8.69
C LYS A 319 -20.13 15.61 9.08
N VAL A 320 -19.79 15.90 10.33
CA VAL A 320 -18.54 15.46 10.97
C VAL A 320 -18.88 14.80 12.30
N GLU A 321 -18.16 13.73 12.63
CA GLU A 321 -18.28 13.02 13.90
C GLU A 321 -17.24 13.56 14.90
N ILE A 322 -17.70 13.96 16.09
CA ILE A 322 -16.86 14.44 17.19
C ILE A 322 -16.99 13.45 18.35
N GLU A 323 -15.86 12.95 18.83
CA GLU A 323 -15.82 12.08 20.00
C GLU A 323 -15.46 12.89 21.25
N ILE A 324 -16.26 12.70 22.30
CA ILE A 324 -16.06 13.32 23.63
C ILE A 324 -16.10 12.21 24.68
N ASP A 325 -14.97 11.91 25.31
CA ASP A 325 -14.81 10.84 26.31
C ASP A 325 -15.47 9.50 25.87
N GLY A 326 -15.24 9.08 24.62
CA GLY A 326 -15.78 7.82 24.07
C GLY A 326 -17.20 7.92 23.49
N ASN A 327 -17.85 9.08 23.58
CA ASN A 327 -19.18 9.32 23.01
C ASN A 327 -19.06 10.04 21.67
N ILE A 328 -19.53 9.40 20.60
CA ILE A 328 -19.53 9.98 19.26
C ILE A 328 -20.80 10.83 19.08
N ARG A 329 -20.64 12.03 18.52
CA ARG A 329 -21.69 12.99 18.22
C ARG A 329 -21.50 13.50 16.81
N GLN A 330 -22.53 13.38 15.98
CA GLN A 330 -22.51 13.99 14.66
C GLN A 330 -22.94 15.46 14.75
N VAL A 331 -22.20 16.33 14.07
CA VAL A 331 -22.54 17.76 13.92
C VAL A 331 -22.50 18.15 12.45
N MET A 332 -23.30 19.15 12.07
CA MET A 332 -23.26 19.75 10.73
C MET A 332 -22.28 20.92 10.75
N ILE A 333 -21.25 20.86 9.90
CA ILE A 333 -20.40 22.00 9.57
C ILE A 333 -21.13 22.81 8.51
N GLU A 334 -21.42 24.07 8.79
CA GLU A 334 -21.93 25.00 7.79
C GLU A 334 -20.79 25.62 6.98
N ALA A 335 -21.07 25.97 5.73
CA ALA A 335 -20.12 26.62 4.81
C ALA A 335 -19.90 28.09 5.20
N LYS A 336 -19.19 28.29 6.32
CA LYS A 336 -18.82 29.60 6.88
C LYS A 336 -17.47 29.52 7.58
N ALA A 337 -16.86 30.68 7.78
CA ALA A 337 -15.54 30.81 8.39
C ALA A 337 -15.42 30.20 9.80
N GLU A 338 -16.47 30.25 10.61
CA GLU A 338 -16.46 29.74 11.98
C GLU A 338 -17.76 29.04 12.34
N ASN A 339 -17.65 27.80 12.81
CA ASN A 339 -18.71 27.02 13.43
C ASN A 339 -18.43 26.88 14.92
N ILE A 340 -19.47 27.00 15.74
CA ILE A 340 -19.37 26.89 17.21
C ILE A 340 -20.33 25.79 17.65
N PHE A 341 -19.80 24.81 18.37
CA PHE A 341 -20.57 23.69 18.90
C PHE A 341 -20.47 23.66 20.41
N THR A 342 -21.60 23.42 21.08
CA THR A 342 -21.69 23.31 22.54
C THR A 342 -22.21 21.94 22.92
N PHE A 343 -21.60 21.32 23.92
CA PHE A 343 -21.95 20.00 24.43
C PHE A 343 -22.06 20.04 25.95
N ASP A 344 -23.13 19.45 26.49
CA ASP A 344 -23.23 19.22 27.92
C ASP A 344 -22.14 18.24 28.37
N SER A 345 -21.38 18.62 29.39
CA SER A 345 -20.33 17.79 29.97
C SER A 345 -20.20 18.04 31.46
N GLN A 346 -20.50 17.03 32.27
CA GLN A 346 -20.52 17.17 33.75
C GLN A 346 -19.14 17.44 34.37
N LYS A 347 -18.07 17.13 33.63
CA LYS A 347 -16.67 17.34 33.98
C LYS A 347 -15.92 17.79 32.73
N GLU A 348 -14.73 18.36 32.92
CA GLU A 348 -13.87 18.66 31.78
C GLU A 348 -13.53 17.37 31.01
N PRO A 349 -13.81 17.29 29.70
CA PRO A 349 -13.49 16.10 28.92
C PRO A 349 -11.99 15.87 28.83
N LYS A 350 -11.59 14.62 29.05
CA LYS A 350 -10.19 14.19 28.92
C LYS A 350 -9.80 13.90 27.47
N LEU A 351 -10.79 13.52 26.67
CA LEU A 351 -10.64 13.26 25.25
C LEU A 351 -11.66 14.08 24.46
N VAL A 352 -11.15 14.83 23.50
CA VAL A 352 -11.93 15.40 22.39
C VAL A 352 -11.21 15.06 21.10
N ASN A 353 -11.84 14.28 20.23
CA ASN A 353 -11.34 13.94 18.90
C ASN A 353 -12.31 14.51 17.86
N PHE A 354 -11.78 15.20 16.85
CA PHE A 354 -12.58 15.84 15.80
C PHE A 354 -12.39 15.09 14.49
N ASP A 355 -13.51 14.81 13.83
CA ASP A 355 -13.58 13.91 12.67
C ASP A 355 -13.10 12.51 13.00
N PHE A 356 -13.89 11.82 13.82
CA PHE A 356 -13.70 10.42 14.19
C PHE A 356 -13.47 9.54 12.95
N GLU A 357 -12.44 8.69 13.03
CA GLU A 357 -11.91 7.86 11.92
C GLU A 357 -11.32 8.65 10.75
N SER A 358 -11.07 9.96 10.93
CA SER A 358 -10.52 10.85 9.89
C SER A 358 -11.22 10.70 8.55
N THR A 359 -12.56 10.75 8.57
CA THR A 359 -13.40 10.54 7.38
C THR A 359 -13.14 11.59 6.29
N TRP A 360 -12.98 12.85 6.69
CA TRP A 360 -12.78 13.96 5.76
C TRP A 360 -11.33 14.09 5.31
N ILE A 361 -11.15 14.35 4.02
CA ILE A 361 -9.91 14.90 3.47
C ILE A 361 -9.76 16.32 4.00
N LYS A 362 -8.74 16.55 4.83
CA LYS A 362 -8.59 17.81 5.56
C LYS A 362 -7.18 17.99 6.09
N GLU A 363 -6.90 19.21 6.53
CA GLU A 363 -5.85 19.49 7.51
C GLU A 363 -6.48 19.94 8.82
N ILE A 364 -5.86 19.58 9.95
CA ILE A 364 -6.34 19.94 11.27
C ILE A 364 -5.20 20.47 12.15
N THR A 365 -5.44 21.63 12.75
CA THR A 365 -4.68 22.14 13.89
C THR A 365 -5.59 22.13 15.11
N PHE A 366 -5.36 21.18 16.01
CA PHE A 366 -6.06 21.08 17.28
C PHE A 366 -5.06 20.78 18.39
N GLU A 367 -4.60 21.83 19.06
CA GLU A 367 -3.58 21.70 20.10
C GLU A 367 -4.13 20.94 21.32
N LYS A 368 -3.38 19.92 21.72
CA LYS A 368 -3.65 19.08 22.89
C LYS A 368 -2.45 19.14 23.82
N THR A 369 -2.72 19.22 25.12
CA THR A 369 -1.69 19.10 26.14
C THR A 369 -1.08 17.70 26.13
N PHE A 370 0.11 17.57 26.69
CA PHE A 370 0.80 16.29 26.81
C PHE A 370 -0.03 15.21 27.52
N GLU A 371 -0.77 15.58 28.58
CA GLU A 371 -1.62 14.65 29.32
C GLU A 371 -2.87 14.23 28.53
N GLU A 372 -3.43 15.12 27.72
CA GLU A 372 -4.53 14.76 26.80
C GLU A 372 -4.06 13.80 25.71
N LEU A 373 -2.87 14.01 25.14
CA LEU A 373 -2.29 13.10 24.17
C LEU A 373 -2.00 11.71 24.79
N LEU A 374 -1.47 11.67 26.01
CA LEU A 374 -1.28 10.41 26.74
C LEU A 374 -2.62 9.70 27.01
N TYR A 375 -3.66 10.45 27.37
CA TYR A 375 -4.99 9.91 27.58
C TYR A 375 -5.58 9.38 26.27
N GLN A 376 -5.46 10.13 25.18
CA GLN A 376 -5.93 9.77 23.85
C GLN A 376 -5.28 8.48 23.36
N LEU A 377 -3.94 8.40 23.36
CA LEU A 377 -3.20 7.19 22.96
C LEU A 377 -3.70 5.92 23.66
N ARG A 378 -4.11 6.04 24.92
CA ARG A 378 -4.52 4.92 25.78
C ARG A 378 -6.01 4.57 25.70
N ASN A 379 -6.89 5.54 25.45
CA ASN A 379 -8.33 5.39 25.70
C ASN A 379 -9.22 5.76 24.51
N ASP A 380 -8.67 6.38 23.47
CA ASP A 380 -9.44 6.79 22.30
C ASP A 380 -9.99 5.57 21.55
N LYS A 381 -11.26 5.60 21.15
CA LYS A 381 -11.88 4.52 20.37
C LYS A 381 -11.45 4.59 18.91
N ASP A 382 -11.04 5.76 18.45
CA ASP A 382 -10.50 5.97 17.10
C ASP A 382 -9.04 5.51 17.06
N ILE A 383 -8.79 4.43 16.31
CA ILE A 383 -7.44 3.91 16.13
C ILE A 383 -6.51 4.92 15.43
N LEU A 384 -7.05 5.79 14.58
CA LEU A 384 -6.31 6.88 13.92
C LEU A 384 -6.07 8.03 14.89
N GLY A 385 -7.02 8.31 15.79
CA GLY A 385 -6.85 9.23 16.90
C GLY A 385 -5.71 8.80 17.84
N ARG A 386 -5.63 7.50 18.16
CA ARG A 386 -4.50 6.91 18.91
C ARG A 386 -3.18 7.04 18.14
N LEU A 387 -3.17 6.75 16.84
CA LEU A 387 -1.98 6.88 15.99
C LEU A 387 -1.49 8.33 15.89
N SER A 388 -2.39 9.30 15.76
CA SER A 388 -2.08 10.73 15.77
C SER A 388 -1.48 11.16 17.11
N ALA A 389 -2.11 10.76 18.23
CA ALA A 389 -1.59 11.05 19.57
C ALA A 389 -0.20 10.45 19.79
N MET A 390 0.03 9.22 19.31
CA MET A 390 1.34 8.58 19.34
C MET A 390 2.40 9.41 18.60
N THR A 391 2.09 9.84 17.38
CA THR A 391 3.00 10.64 16.54
C THR A 391 3.36 11.97 17.21
N GLU A 392 2.39 12.69 17.76
CA GLU A 392 2.64 13.95 18.45
C GLU A 392 3.43 13.76 19.76
N LEU A 393 3.15 12.71 20.54
CA LEU A 393 3.94 12.38 21.73
C LEU A 393 5.41 12.08 21.39
N VAL A 394 5.66 11.35 20.30
CA VAL A 394 7.02 11.03 19.85
C VAL A 394 7.74 12.30 19.39
N LYS A 395 7.06 13.19 18.66
CA LYS A 395 7.58 14.51 18.29
C LYS A 395 7.95 15.34 19.52
N ILE A 396 7.08 15.35 20.54
CA ILE A 396 7.38 16.01 21.83
C ILE A 396 8.60 15.35 22.49
N ALA A 397 8.68 14.02 22.55
CA ALA A 397 9.79 13.30 23.18
C ALA A 397 11.14 13.50 22.46
N LYS A 398 11.14 13.70 21.13
CA LYS A 398 12.34 14.04 20.34
C LYS A 398 12.86 15.45 20.59
N ASN A 399 12.01 16.38 21.05
CA ASN A 399 12.44 17.73 21.36
C ASN A 399 13.41 17.72 22.56
N GLU A 400 14.57 18.36 22.40
CA GLU A 400 15.62 18.44 23.43
C GLU A 400 15.14 19.16 24.70
N LYS A 401 14.20 20.10 24.56
CA LYS A 401 13.64 20.87 25.68
C LYS A 401 12.63 20.09 26.52
N THR A 402 12.18 18.93 26.06
CA THR A 402 11.21 18.11 26.79
C THR A 402 11.85 17.48 28.02
N SER A 403 11.13 17.52 29.15
CA SER A 403 11.64 16.98 30.41
C SER A 403 11.91 15.48 30.31
N GLN A 404 12.93 14.98 31.01
CA GLN A 404 13.22 13.54 31.05
C GLN A 404 12.03 12.74 31.58
N LYS A 405 11.26 13.31 32.51
CA LYS A 405 10.03 12.70 33.03
C LYS A 405 9.00 12.46 31.94
N ASP A 406 8.77 13.43 31.05
CA ASP A 406 7.78 13.30 29.98
C ASP A 406 8.27 12.40 28.84
N LYS A 407 9.59 12.37 28.58
CA LYS A 407 10.19 11.37 27.69
C LYS A 407 9.94 9.94 28.21
N LEU A 408 10.22 9.69 29.50
CA LEU A 408 9.98 8.38 30.13
C LEU A 408 8.49 7.99 30.10
N LYS A 409 7.58 8.91 30.40
CA LYS A 409 6.13 8.66 30.28
C LYS A 409 5.71 8.27 28.85
N THR A 410 6.34 8.86 27.84
CA THR A 410 6.12 8.52 26.44
C THR A 410 6.61 7.11 26.15
N TYR A 411 7.82 6.76 26.59
CA TYR A 411 8.37 5.40 26.41
C TYR A 411 7.49 4.36 27.08
N GLU A 412 7.07 4.59 28.33
CA GLU A 412 6.14 3.72 29.06
C GLU A 412 4.80 3.56 28.35
N ALA A 413 4.26 4.65 27.78
CA ALA A 413 3.02 4.58 27.01
C ALA A 413 3.17 3.71 25.76
N LEU A 414 4.27 3.86 25.01
CA LEU A 414 4.57 3.04 23.84
C LEU A 414 4.77 1.57 24.24
N ARG A 415 5.55 1.28 25.28
CA ARG A 415 5.74 -0.09 25.80
C ARG A 415 4.42 -0.76 26.18
N LYS A 416 3.49 -0.02 26.80
CA LYS A 416 2.14 -0.51 27.11
C LYS A 416 1.32 -0.84 25.87
N ILE A 417 1.40 -0.02 24.81
CA ILE A 417 0.76 -0.35 23.53
C ILE A 417 1.39 -1.63 22.96
N ILE A 418 2.73 -1.68 22.88
CA ILE A 418 3.47 -2.81 22.30
C ILE A 418 3.15 -4.11 23.03
N THR A 419 3.07 -4.10 24.36
CA THR A 419 2.85 -5.32 25.16
C THR A 419 1.39 -5.65 25.44
N GLY A 420 0.47 -4.74 25.08
CA GLY A 420 -0.97 -4.90 25.27
C GLY A 420 -1.67 -5.66 24.14
N ASP A 421 -3.00 -5.54 24.12
CA ASP A 421 -3.94 -6.23 23.23
C ASP A 421 -4.41 -5.36 22.04
N SER A 422 -3.78 -4.21 21.82
CA SER A 422 -4.15 -3.32 20.71
C SER A 422 -3.92 -3.99 19.35
N TYR A 423 -4.59 -3.49 18.31
CA TYR A 423 -4.42 -4.03 16.97
C TYR A 423 -2.96 -4.07 16.51
N TRP A 424 -2.58 -5.12 15.80
CA TRP A 424 -1.18 -5.40 15.49
C TRP A 424 -0.51 -4.27 14.70
N ARG A 425 -1.21 -3.55 13.81
CA ARG A 425 -0.65 -2.38 13.10
C ARG A 425 -0.36 -1.21 14.03
N LEU A 426 -1.19 -0.97 15.05
CA LEU A 426 -0.89 0.06 16.05
C LEU A 426 0.35 -0.34 16.86
N ARG A 427 0.43 -1.61 17.28
CA ARG A 427 1.59 -2.16 18.00
C ARG A 427 2.86 -2.10 17.16
N PHE A 428 2.78 -2.47 15.89
CA PHE A 428 3.85 -2.35 14.90
C PHE A 428 4.37 -0.91 14.79
N ASN A 429 3.47 0.07 14.67
CA ASN A 429 3.83 1.49 14.66
C ASN A 429 4.47 1.92 16.00
N ALA A 430 3.95 1.45 17.14
CA ALA A 430 4.52 1.76 18.44
C ALA A 430 5.95 1.22 18.62
N VAL A 431 6.26 0.01 18.11
CA VAL A 431 7.64 -0.52 18.10
C VAL A 431 8.55 0.39 17.29
N TRP A 432 8.14 0.78 16.09
CA TRP A 432 8.93 1.66 15.22
C TRP A 432 9.15 3.04 15.84
N GLN A 433 8.11 3.62 16.44
CA GLN A 433 8.19 4.91 17.11
C GLN A 433 9.12 4.87 18.32
N LEU A 434 9.05 3.80 19.14
CA LEU A 434 9.95 3.60 20.28
C LEU A 434 11.40 3.41 19.83
N GLN A 435 11.63 2.62 18.77
CA GLN A 435 12.94 2.48 18.14
C GLN A 435 13.48 3.86 17.72
N SER A 436 12.67 4.70 17.08
CA SER A 436 13.11 6.03 16.65
C SER A 436 13.51 6.97 17.79
N LEU A 437 13.12 6.65 19.03
CA LEU A 437 13.46 7.41 20.24
C LEU A 437 14.69 6.86 20.96
N LEU A 438 14.87 5.53 20.97
CA LEU A 438 15.92 4.85 21.74
C LEU A 438 17.12 4.42 20.90
N ALA A 439 16.91 4.18 19.61
CA ALA A 439 17.91 3.77 18.63
C ALA A 439 17.58 4.39 17.26
N PRO A 440 17.67 5.72 17.11
CA PRO A 440 17.43 6.37 15.83
C PRO A 440 18.44 5.89 14.77
N SER A 441 18.03 5.85 13.50
CA SER A 441 18.88 5.38 12.39
C SER A 441 20.14 6.23 12.18
N THR A 442 20.20 7.43 12.75
CA THR A 442 21.38 8.31 12.73
C THR A 442 22.43 7.93 13.77
N GLN A 443 22.11 7.04 14.72
CA GLN A 443 23.06 6.56 15.72
C GLN A 443 23.98 5.49 15.12
N VAL A 444 25.26 5.53 15.50
CA VAL A 444 26.24 4.49 15.17
C VAL A 444 25.91 3.23 15.97
N ASN A 445 25.76 2.09 15.30
CA ASN A 445 25.63 0.79 15.97
C ASN A 445 26.94 0.47 16.73
N PRO A 446 26.90 -0.12 17.93
CA PRO A 446 25.73 -0.71 18.59
C PRO A 446 24.85 0.30 19.35
N ALA A 447 23.54 0.13 19.26
CA ALA A 447 22.57 0.85 20.08
C ALA A 447 22.55 0.30 21.52
N SER A 448 22.49 1.18 22.52
CA SER A 448 22.33 0.81 23.93
C SER A 448 20.86 0.90 24.33
N LEU A 449 20.27 -0.24 24.73
CA LEU A 449 18.87 -0.33 25.12
C LEU A 449 18.73 -0.63 26.62
N ASP A 450 17.73 -0.04 27.26
CA ASP A 450 17.43 -0.36 28.66
C ASP A 450 16.85 -1.79 28.81
N LYS A 451 17.01 -2.35 30.01
CA LYS A 451 16.57 -3.71 30.35
C LYS A 451 15.08 -3.93 30.07
N GLU A 452 14.22 -2.95 30.37
CA GLU A 452 12.78 -3.06 30.15
C GLU A 452 12.45 -3.22 28.65
N THR A 453 13.17 -2.49 27.80
CA THR A 453 13.03 -2.58 26.34
C THR A 453 13.50 -3.93 25.83
N ILE A 454 14.65 -4.42 26.30
CA ILE A 454 15.15 -5.75 25.91
C ILE A 454 14.15 -6.84 26.30
N GLU A 455 13.68 -6.86 27.56
CA GLU A 455 12.69 -7.84 28.03
C GLU A 455 11.39 -7.79 27.23
N MET A 456 10.92 -6.59 26.89
CA MET A 456 9.78 -6.40 26.00
C MET A 456 10.02 -7.02 24.62
N LEU A 457 11.13 -6.69 23.97
CA LEU A 457 11.45 -7.18 22.62
C LEU A 457 11.52 -8.71 22.60
N LEU A 458 12.19 -9.32 23.57
CA LEU A 458 12.27 -10.77 23.72
C LEU A 458 10.89 -11.43 23.86
N LYS A 459 9.98 -10.81 24.63
CA LYS A 459 8.60 -11.31 24.78
C LYS A 459 7.82 -11.24 23.46
N ILE A 460 7.98 -10.17 22.69
CA ILE A 460 7.32 -9.97 21.40
C ILE A 460 7.83 -10.97 20.35
N ILE A 461 9.16 -11.13 20.25
CA ILE A 461 9.79 -12.07 19.32
C ILE A 461 9.23 -13.49 19.49
N LYS A 462 8.91 -13.89 20.72
CA LYS A 462 8.39 -15.23 21.02
C LYS A 462 6.91 -15.43 20.66
N ASN A 463 6.06 -14.43 20.91
CA ASN A 463 4.61 -14.67 21.02
C ASN A 463 3.74 -13.93 20.00
N ASP A 464 4.31 -13.06 19.16
CA ASP A 464 3.50 -12.16 18.33
C ASP A 464 3.27 -12.60 16.88
N SER A 465 2.48 -11.79 16.17
CA SER A 465 2.34 -11.81 14.71
C SER A 465 3.67 -11.53 13.99
N SER A 466 3.78 -12.02 12.75
CA SER A 466 4.95 -11.86 11.88
C SER A 466 5.43 -10.41 11.81
N TRP A 467 4.54 -9.47 11.54
CA TRP A 467 4.86 -8.04 11.41
C TRP A 467 5.47 -7.42 12.66
N VAL A 468 4.89 -7.69 13.84
CA VAL A 468 5.39 -7.12 15.09
C VAL A 468 6.69 -7.81 15.53
N LYS A 469 6.80 -9.15 15.33
CA LYS A 469 8.05 -9.90 15.51
C LYS A 469 9.18 -9.33 14.65
N THR A 470 8.95 -9.13 13.35
CA THR A 470 9.95 -8.57 12.42
C THR A 470 10.52 -7.25 12.94
N ASN A 471 9.68 -6.32 13.39
CA ASN A 471 10.16 -5.05 13.94
C ASN A 471 10.90 -5.23 15.26
N ALA A 472 10.44 -6.12 16.14
CA ALA A 472 11.12 -6.38 17.40
C ALA A 472 12.52 -6.99 17.18
N ILE A 473 12.67 -7.92 16.24
CA ILE A 473 13.97 -8.49 15.84
C ILE A 473 14.87 -7.40 15.25
N ARG A 474 14.35 -6.57 14.34
CA ARG A 474 15.14 -5.46 13.76
C ARG A 474 15.62 -4.49 14.84
N PHE A 475 14.77 -4.16 15.79
CA PHE A 475 15.10 -3.27 16.89
C PHE A 475 16.14 -3.90 17.83
N LEU A 476 15.97 -5.16 18.22
CA LEU A 476 16.98 -5.88 19.02
C LEU A 476 18.31 -5.99 18.26
N GLY A 477 18.27 -6.27 16.95
CA GLY A 477 19.45 -6.36 16.10
C GLY A 477 20.27 -5.08 15.98
N MET A 478 19.74 -3.92 16.39
CA MET A 478 20.50 -2.68 16.48
C MET A 478 21.53 -2.69 17.62
N THR A 479 21.39 -3.59 18.62
CA THR A 479 22.39 -3.75 19.67
C THR A 479 23.68 -4.39 19.16
N CYS A 480 23.63 -5.09 18.01
CA CYS A 480 24.73 -5.90 17.49
C CYS A 480 25.30 -6.89 18.53
N ASP A 481 24.52 -7.27 19.55
CA ASP A 481 25.01 -8.10 20.65
C ASP A 481 24.99 -9.59 20.27
N PRO A 482 26.15 -10.29 20.30
CA PRO A 482 26.22 -11.73 20.06
C PRO A 482 25.40 -12.57 21.05
N GLU A 483 25.07 -12.07 22.25
CA GLU A 483 24.28 -12.85 23.23
C GLU A 483 22.89 -13.23 22.70
N TYR A 484 22.37 -12.47 21.74
CA TYR A 484 21.06 -12.72 21.13
C TYR A 484 21.10 -13.62 19.89
N SER A 485 22.28 -14.12 19.50
CA SER A 485 22.47 -14.98 18.31
C SER A 485 21.52 -16.18 18.28
N ASP A 486 21.36 -16.88 19.41
CA ASP A 486 20.44 -18.02 19.53
C ASP A 486 18.98 -17.64 19.26
N ILE A 487 18.56 -16.44 19.63
CA ILE A 487 17.19 -15.96 19.37
C ILE A 487 16.99 -15.78 17.86
N TYR A 488 17.98 -15.21 17.16
CA TYR A 488 17.91 -15.03 15.71
C TYR A 488 17.95 -16.37 14.96
N ILE A 489 18.83 -17.29 15.38
CA ILE A 489 18.93 -18.63 14.78
C ILE A 489 17.62 -19.40 14.98
N ASN A 490 17.01 -19.33 16.17
CA ASN A 490 15.72 -19.96 16.42
C ASN A 490 14.60 -19.37 15.53
N ALA A 491 14.65 -18.06 15.24
CA ALA A 491 13.69 -17.39 14.37
C ALA A 491 13.79 -17.81 12.89
N PHE A 492 14.85 -18.51 12.47
CA PHE A 492 14.91 -19.12 11.12
C PHE A 492 13.87 -20.21 10.91
N ASN A 493 13.27 -20.74 11.98
CA ASN A 493 12.18 -21.70 11.90
C ASN A 493 10.78 -21.06 11.85
N ASP A 494 10.69 -19.72 11.84
CA ASP A 494 9.39 -19.05 11.70
C ASP A 494 8.80 -19.31 10.30
N LYS A 495 7.46 -19.27 10.23
CA LYS A 495 6.70 -19.49 8.99
C LYS A 495 6.71 -18.26 8.08
N SER A 496 6.91 -17.07 8.65
CA SER A 496 7.00 -15.83 7.88
C SER A 496 8.44 -15.59 7.45
N ASP A 497 8.66 -15.52 6.14
CA ASP A 497 9.96 -15.18 5.56
C ASP A 497 10.42 -13.76 5.96
N ARG A 498 9.49 -12.86 6.32
CA ARG A 498 9.84 -11.53 6.85
C ARG A 498 10.49 -11.61 8.23
N VAL A 499 10.08 -12.57 9.06
CA VAL A 499 10.71 -12.84 10.35
C VAL A 499 12.09 -13.45 10.14
N VAL A 500 12.20 -14.43 9.23
CA VAL A 500 13.47 -15.08 8.85
C VAL A 500 14.48 -14.05 8.34
N ASN A 501 14.09 -13.18 7.41
CA ASN A 501 14.97 -12.15 6.84
C ASN A 501 15.43 -11.13 7.90
N ALA A 502 14.54 -10.68 8.78
CA ALA A 502 14.92 -9.79 9.88
C ALA A 502 15.91 -10.45 10.84
N ALA A 503 15.70 -11.73 11.15
CA ALA A 503 16.61 -12.50 11.99
C ALA A 503 17.98 -12.68 11.32
N ALA A 504 18.01 -12.92 10.01
CA ALA A 504 19.26 -13.14 9.28
C ALA A 504 20.11 -11.86 9.27
N ILE A 505 19.48 -10.71 9.01
CA ILE A 505 20.11 -9.39 9.11
C ILE A 505 20.63 -9.13 10.52
N ALA A 506 19.82 -9.39 11.56
CA ALA A 506 20.22 -9.18 12.95
C ALA A 506 21.38 -10.09 13.38
N LEU A 507 21.38 -11.36 12.95
CA LEU A 507 22.46 -12.31 13.20
C LEU A 507 23.76 -11.86 12.50
N GLY A 508 23.67 -11.42 11.24
CA GLY A 508 24.82 -10.86 10.53
C GLY A 508 25.42 -9.64 11.23
N LYS A 509 24.57 -8.72 11.71
CA LYS A 509 24.99 -7.54 12.49
C LYS A 509 25.65 -7.89 13.82
N SER A 510 25.25 -8.99 14.45
CA SER A 510 25.81 -9.43 15.73
C SER A 510 27.27 -9.89 15.63
N LYS A 511 27.74 -10.27 14.43
CA LYS A 511 29.06 -10.86 14.22
C LYS A 511 29.34 -12.10 15.10
N SER A 512 28.31 -12.82 15.54
CA SER A 512 28.47 -14.04 16.32
C SER A 512 29.32 -15.08 15.54
N PRO A 513 30.19 -15.85 16.21
CA PRO A 513 30.99 -16.89 15.56
C PRO A 513 30.16 -17.94 14.79
N GLU A 514 28.94 -18.21 15.25
CA GLU A 514 27.98 -19.16 14.68
C GLU A 514 27.22 -18.58 13.48
N ALA A 515 27.29 -17.26 13.26
CA ALA A 515 26.46 -16.56 12.28
C ALA A 515 26.64 -17.09 10.87
N PHE A 516 27.89 -17.31 10.42
CA PHE A 516 28.15 -17.79 9.06
C PHE A 516 27.49 -19.14 8.79
N ASP A 517 27.73 -20.11 9.68
CA ASP A 517 27.25 -21.49 9.53
C ASP A 517 25.72 -21.57 9.61
N ALA A 518 25.08 -20.68 10.36
CA ALA A 518 23.63 -20.59 10.42
C ALA A 518 23.05 -19.92 9.17
N LEU A 519 23.63 -18.80 8.72
CA LEU A 519 23.17 -18.04 7.57
C LEU A 519 23.28 -18.84 6.26
N VAL A 520 24.38 -19.57 6.06
CA VAL A 520 24.58 -20.32 4.81
C VAL A 520 23.55 -21.43 4.62
N LYS A 521 23.02 -22.00 5.71
CA LYS A 521 21.98 -23.05 5.65
C LYS A 521 20.63 -22.54 5.15
N LEU A 522 20.36 -21.24 5.27
CA LEU A 522 19.09 -20.66 4.80
C LEU A 522 18.92 -20.79 3.28
N LYS A 523 20.01 -20.82 2.50
CA LYS A 523 19.91 -21.00 1.04
C LYS A 523 19.27 -22.34 0.65
N ASP A 524 19.37 -23.34 1.53
CA ASP A 524 18.86 -24.70 1.31
C ASP A 524 17.44 -24.87 1.89
N LYS A 525 16.89 -23.84 2.55
CA LYS A 525 15.53 -23.84 3.10
C LYS A 525 14.52 -23.53 1.97
N PRO A 526 13.56 -24.43 1.67
CA PRO A 526 12.51 -24.15 0.71
C PRO A 526 11.70 -22.92 1.12
N SER A 527 11.44 -22.03 0.16
CA SER A 527 10.67 -20.80 0.36
C SER A 527 10.13 -20.30 -0.98
N TRP A 528 9.03 -19.56 -0.94
CA TRP A 528 8.47 -18.95 -2.13
C TRP A 528 9.47 -18.00 -2.78
N LYS A 529 9.73 -18.19 -4.08
CA LYS A 529 10.65 -17.37 -4.90
C LYS A 529 12.00 -17.08 -4.22
N ASN A 530 12.55 -18.11 -3.55
CA ASN A 530 13.88 -18.06 -2.91
C ASN A 530 14.03 -17.00 -1.81
N GLN A 531 12.97 -16.68 -1.06
CA GLN A 531 13.04 -15.73 0.06
C GLN A 531 14.04 -16.11 1.16
N SER A 532 14.26 -17.40 1.42
CA SER A 532 15.27 -17.85 2.38
C SER A 532 16.70 -17.64 1.85
N LEU A 533 16.93 -17.74 0.53
CA LEU A 533 18.20 -17.33 -0.08
C LEU A 533 18.41 -15.82 0.05
N ILE A 534 17.39 -15.00 -0.20
CA ILE A 534 17.45 -13.54 0.03
C ILE A 534 17.85 -13.25 1.49
N SER A 535 17.23 -13.96 2.44
CA SER A 535 17.54 -13.84 3.86
C SER A 535 19.00 -14.20 4.16
N SER A 536 19.50 -15.30 3.59
CA SER A 536 20.91 -15.72 3.69
C SER A 536 21.85 -14.61 3.20
N LEU A 537 21.63 -14.09 1.99
CA LEU A 537 22.47 -13.08 1.36
C LEU A 537 22.48 -11.77 2.15
N ASN A 538 21.32 -11.31 2.61
CA ASN A 538 21.20 -10.10 3.43
C ASN A 538 21.93 -10.25 4.76
N GLY A 539 21.84 -11.41 5.43
CA GLY A 539 22.60 -11.66 6.65
C GLY A 539 24.11 -11.74 6.39
N LEU A 540 24.54 -12.39 5.31
CA LEU A 540 25.96 -12.49 4.93
C LEU A 540 26.56 -11.13 4.56
N LYS A 541 25.78 -10.26 3.91
CA LYS A 541 26.14 -8.86 3.64
C LYS A 541 26.47 -8.13 4.93
N GLU A 542 25.57 -8.22 5.91
CA GLU A 542 25.76 -7.60 7.22
C GLU A 542 26.90 -8.26 8.01
N LEU A 543 27.12 -9.57 7.87
CA LEU A 543 28.23 -10.30 8.52
C LEU A 543 29.60 -9.89 7.97
N ASN A 544 29.67 -9.55 6.68
CA ASN A 544 30.90 -9.14 5.99
C ASN A 544 32.04 -10.17 6.12
N ASP A 545 31.69 -11.47 6.07
CA ASP A 545 32.65 -12.57 6.08
C ASP A 545 33.03 -12.94 4.62
N PRO A 546 34.34 -12.99 4.26
CA PRO A 546 34.79 -13.31 2.90
C PRO A 546 34.24 -14.62 2.33
N ARG A 547 33.91 -15.60 3.19
CA ARG A 547 33.31 -16.87 2.77
C ARG A 547 31.93 -16.69 2.14
N GLY A 548 31.25 -15.58 2.42
CA GLY A 548 29.94 -15.24 1.83
C GLY A 548 29.99 -14.97 0.32
N PHE A 549 31.17 -14.67 -0.23
CA PHE A 549 31.33 -14.38 -1.66
C PHE A 549 30.87 -15.53 -2.54
N GLU A 550 31.23 -16.77 -2.21
CA GLU A 550 30.88 -17.95 -3.02
C GLU A 550 29.36 -18.14 -3.09
N VAL A 551 28.67 -17.95 -1.97
CA VAL A 551 27.19 -18.04 -1.90
C VAL A 551 26.55 -16.99 -2.78
N ALA A 552 27.00 -15.74 -2.68
CA ALA A 552 26.47 -14.64 -3.46
C ALA A 552 26.79 -14.77 -4.96
N TYR A 553 28.02 -15.14 -5.31
CA TYR A 553 28.43 -15.34 -6.70
C TYR A 553 27.63 -16.46 -7.37
N ASN A 554 27.43 -17.59 -6.68
CA ASN A 554 26.63 -18.69 -7.20
C ASN A 554 25.16 -18.29 -7.39
N ALA A 555 24.56 -17.61 -6.41
CA ALA A 555 23.20 -17.09 -6.51
C ALA A 555 23.04 -16.12 -7.69
N LEU A 556 24.00 -15.21 -7.87
CA LEU A 556 24.00 -14.26 -8.99
C LEU A 556 24.20 -14.98 -10.34
N SER A 557 24.94 -16.09 -10.35
CA SER A 557 25.26 -16.89 -11.53
C SER A 557 24.10 -17.77 -12.03
N ASP A 558 23.15 -18.13 -11.16
CA ASP A 558 22.04 -19.01 -11.53
C ASP A 558 20.89 -18.24 -12.21
N LEU A 559 20.58 -18.64 -13.44
CA LEU A 559 19.50 -18.06 -14.23
C LEU A 559 18.17 -18.78 -14.07
N ASN A 560 18.15 -19.97 -13.47
CA ASN A 560 16.98 -20.85 -13.40
C ASN A 560 16.20 -20.74 -12.08
N LEU A 561 16.73 -20.02 -11.08
CA LEU A 561 16.05 -19.82 -9.81
C LEU A 561 14.82 -18.91 -9.98
N SER A 562 13.66 -19.38 -9.50
CA SER A 562 12.43 -18.59 -9.44
C SER A 562 12.62 -17.30 -8.64
N ARG A 563 12.12 -16.18 -9.17
CA ARG A 563 12.34 -14.82 -8.65
C ARG A 563 11.07 -14.00 -8.77
N TRP A 564 10.97 -12.93 -7.98
CA TRP A 564 10.06 -11.82 -8.28
C TRP A 564 10.66 -10.93 -9.36
N MET A 565 9.79 -10.35 -10.19
CA MET A 565 10.16 -9.42 -11.27
C MET A 565 9.48 -8.08 -11.04
N LEU A 566 9.78 -7.48 -9.89
CA LEU A 566 9.30 -6.15 -9.54
C LEU A 566 10.29 -5.08 -9.98
N SER A 567 9.76 -3.89 -10.27
CA SER A 567 10.53 -2.67 -10.44
C SER A 567 11.22 -2.22 -9.14
N THR A 568 10.82 -2.77 -7.98
CA THR A 568 11.45 -2.54 -6.69
C THR A 568 12.45 -3.66 -6.35
N PRO A 569 13.74 -3.35 -6.11
CA PRO A 569 14.80 -4.36 -6.02
C PRO A 569 14.82 -5.19 -4.72
N VAL A 570 13.95 -4.87 -3.75
CA VAL A 570 14.05 -5.38 -2.36
C VAL A 570 13.76 -6.88 -2.27
N TRP A 571 13.06 -7.44 -3.26
CA TRP A 571 12.62 -8.83 -3.28
C TRP A 571 13.34 -9.66 -4.35
N ASP A 572 14.47 -9.16 -4.83
CA ASP A 572 15.27 -9.84 -5.85
C ASP A 572 16.56 -10.40 -5.24
N PHE A 573 16.70 -11.73 -5.23
CA PHE A 573 17.92 -12.37 -4.73
C PHE A 573 19.17 -12.00 -5.52
N ARG A 574 19.06 -11.62 -6.81
CA ARG A 574 20.21 -11.19 -7.62
C ARG A 574 20.73 -9.85 -7.15
N ILE A 575 19.83 -8.93 -6.78
CA ILE A 575 20.23 -7.65 -6.20
C ILE A 575 20.86 -7.88 -4.82
N ALA A 576 20.23 -8.69 -3.96
CA ALA A 576 20.81 -9.03 -2.67
C ALA A 576 22.20 -9.66 -2.82
N ALA A 577 22.40 -10.54 -3.79
CA ALA A 577 23.70 -11.14 -4.09
C ALA A 577 24.73 -10.12 -4.57
N ALA A 578 24.36 -9.23 -5.51
CA ALA A 578 25.24 -8.16 -5.97
C ALA A 578 25.65 -7.23 -4.81
N GLU A 579 24.71 -6.84 -3.95
CA GLU A 579 24.97 -6.05 -2.75
C GLU A 579 25.92 -6.76 -1.76
N THR A 580 25.75 -8.08 -1.55
CA THR A 580 26.66 -8.88 -0.73
C THR A 580 28.07 -8.94 -1.33
N ILE A 581 28.19 -9.06 -2.65
CA ILE A 581 29.51 -9.08 -3.33
C ILE A 581 30.21 -7.72 -3.18
N VAL A 582 29.46 -6.62 -3.32
CA VAL A 582 30.00 -5.26 -3.16
C VAL A 582 30.40 -4.99 -1.72
N SER A 583 29.61 -5.42 -0.73
CA SER A 583 29.97 -5.22 0.68
C SER A 583 31.29 -5.91 1.04
N LEU A 584 31.64 -6.99 0.35
CA LEU A 584 32.91 -7.72 0.49
C LEU A 584 34.06 -7.11 -0.33
N GLY A 585 33.84 -6.02 -1.07
CA GLY A 585 34.84 -5.36 -1.91
C GLY A 585 35.17 -6.11 -3.20
N LYS A 586 34.25 -6.95 -3.69
CA LYS A 586 34.49 -7.90 -4.81
C LYS A 586 33.60 -7.66 -6.03
N GLY A 587 33.04 -6.46 -6.18
CA GLY A 587 32.17 -6.11 -7.34
C GLY A 587 32.84 -6.37 -8.69
N ASN A 588 34.15 -6.17 -8.76
CA ASN A 588 34.97 -6.39 -9.95
C ASN A 588 35.06 -7.86 -10.39
N GLU A 589 34.92 -8.83 -9.49
CA GLU A 589 34.94 -10.26 -9.79
C GLU A 589 33.63 -10.70 -10.49
N ALA A 590 32.50 -10.09 -10.13
CA ALA A 590 31.18 -10.41 -10.71
C ALA A 590 30.85 -9.60 -11.97
N PHE A 591 31.44 -8.42 -12.15
CA PHE A 591 31.16 -7.53 -13.28
C PHE A 591 31.25 -8.20 -14.67
N PRO A 592 32.31 -8.97 -15.01
CA PRO A 592 32.41 -9.57 -16.35
C PRO A 592 31.22 -10.45 -16.71
N MET A 593 30.71 -11.23 -15.76
CA MET A 593 29.55 -12.09 -15.97
C MET A 593 28.28 -11.28 -16.29
N ILE A 594 28.01 -10.23 -15.51
CA ILE A 594 26.81 -9.41 -15.73
C ILE A 594 26.94 -8.58 -17.00
N PHE A 595 28.14 -8.11 -17.34
CA PHE A 595 28.38 -7.38 -18.58
C PHE A 595 28.15 -8.26 -19.82
N GLU A 596 28.56 -9.54 -19.80
CA GLU A 596 28.21 -10.48 -20.88
C GLU A 596 26.70 -10.70 -20.98
N ARG A 597 26.00 -10.83 -19.85
CA ARG A 597 24.52 -10.95 -19.84
C ARG A 597 23.83 -9.73 -20.43
N PHE A 598 24.29 -8.53 -20.07
CA PHE A 598 23.82 -7.28 -20.65
C PHE A 598 23.97 -7.29 -22.17
N LYS A 599 25.16 -7.63 -22.70
CA LYS A 599 25.39 -7.72 -24.15
C LYS A 599 24.47 -8.73 -24.83
N ASN A 600 24.24 -9.89 -24.21
CA ASN A 600 23.32 -10.88 -24.76
C ASN A 600 21.87 -10.34 -24.81
N SER A 601 21.42 -9.66 -23.74
CA SER A 601 20.08 -9.08 -23.70
C SER A 601 19.82 -7.99 -24.74
N LEU A 602 20.87 -7.26 -25.17
CA LEU A 602 20.77 -6.31 -26.28
C LEU A 602 20.46 -7.00 -27.61
N ASN A 603 20.98 -8.22 -27.83
CA ASN A 603 20.71 -8.97 -29.05
C ASN A 603 19.27 -9.50 -29.10
N ASP A 604 18.74 -9.87 -27.94
CA ASP A 604 17.36 -10.37 -27.80
C ASP A 604 16.32 -9.24 -27.81
N ASN A 605 16.77 -7.98 -27.68
CA ASN A 605 15.96 -6.77 -27.63
C ASN A 605 14.87 -6.80 -26.53
N ASP A 606 15.18 -7.44 -25.40
CA ASP A 606 14.32 -7.52 -24.22
C ASP A 606 14.66 -6.38 -23.25
N LEU A 607 13.83 -5.33 -23.25
CA LEU A 607 14.04 -4.14 -22.41
C LEU A 607 14.11 -4.47 -20.92
N ASN A 608 13.29 -5.41 -20.42
CA ASN A 608 13.25 -5.73 -19.00
C ASN A 608 14.53 -6.42 -18.56
N VAL A 609 15.01 -7.38 -19.36
CA VAL A 609 16.28 -8.08 -19.09
C VAL A 609 17.47 -7.12 -19.24
N ILE A 610 17.45 -6.22 -20.23
CA ILE A 610 18.47 -5.17 -20.39
C ILE A 610 18.57 -4.33 -19.13
N PHE A 611 17.46 -3.71 -18.69
CA PHE A 611 17.49 -2.79 -17.56
C PHE A 611 17.67 -3.51 -16.21
N ASN A 612 17.29 -4.78 -16.08
CA ASN A 612 17.67 -5.59 -14.93
C ASN A 612 19.20 -5.77 -14.84
N ASN A 613 19.87 -6.04 -15.96
CA ASN A 613 21.33 -6.12 -15.99
C ASN A 613 21.99 -4.76 -15.73
N VAL A 614 21.42 -3.65 -16.24
CA VAL A 614 21.90 -2.28 -15.94
C VAL A 614 21.80 -1.99 -14.44
N LEU A 615 20.71 -2.40 -13.80
CA LEU A 615 20.55 -2.27 -12.36
C LEU A 615 21.60 -3.09 -11.61
N LEU A 616 21.85 -4.34 -12.00
CA LEU A 616 22.91 -5.16 -11.39
C LEU A 616 24.31 -4.56 -11.59
N ILE A 617 24.61 -4.02 -12.77
CA ILE A 617 25.88 -3.31 -13.03
C ILE A 617 25.99 -2.06 -12.15
N THR A 618 24.89 -1.33 -12.01
CA THR A 618 24.79 -0.18 -11.10
C THR A 618 25.07 -0.58 -9.65
N THR A 619 24.49 -1.69 -9.18
CA THR A 619 24.72 -2.22 -7.83
C THR A 619 26.16 -2.70 -7.63
N LEU A 620 26.78 -3.32 -8.63
CA LEU A 620 28.17 -3.79 -8.55
C LEU A 620 29.19 -2.64 -8.47
N SER A 621 28.82 -1.44 -8.90
CA SER A 621 29.62 -0.20 -8.80
C SER A 621 31.04 -0.35 -9.36
N ASP A 622 31.23 -1.14 -10.43
CA ASP A 622 32.51 -1.27 -11.11
C ASP A 622 32.67 -0.17 -12.17
N PRO A 623 33.78 0.60 -12.17
CA PRO A 623 33.98 1.71 -13.12
C PRO A 623 33.86 1.33 -14.61
N ARG A 624 34.13 0.06 -14.97
CA ARG A 624 33.97 -0.45 -16.34
C ARG A 624 32.51 -0.36 -16.81
N GLY A 625 31.54 -0.30 -15.90
CA GLY A 625 30.12 -0.12 -16.20
C GLY A 625 29.77 1.17 -16.95
N THR A 626 30.68 2.15 -17.00
CA THR A 626 30.48 3.38 -17.79
C THR A 626 30.18 3.09 -19.27
N GLU A 627 30.79 2.03 -19.82
CA GLU A 627 30.61 1.61 -21.22
C GLU A 627 29.15 1.24 -21.55
N VAL A 628 28.42 0.68 -20.59
CA VAL A 628 27.01 0.27 -20.73
C VAL A 628 26.14 1.43 -21.19
N PHE A 629 26.34 2.61 -20.60
CA PHE A 629 25.51 3.78 -20.90
C PHE A 629 25.81 4.36 -22.28
N GLU A 630 27.04 4.27 -22.76
CA GLU A 630 27.38 4.67 -24.13
C GLU A 630 26.74 3.72 -25.15
N ILE A 631 26.72 2.42 -24.88
CA ILE A 631 26.04 1.42 -25.73
C ILE A 631 24.53 1.69 -25.77
N LEU A 632 23.90 1.93 -24.61
CA LEU A 632 22.46 2.18 -24.51
C LEU A 632 22.04 3.47 -25.23
N LYS A 633 22.82 4.56 -25.10
CA LYS A 633 22.55 5.82 -25.80
C LYS A 633 22.58 5.66 -27.31
N VAL A 634 23.44 4.78 -27.83
CA VAL A 634 23.48 4.48 -29.27
C VAL A 634 22.30 3.60 -29.68
N GLN A 635 21.99 2.57 -28.91
CA GLN A 635 20.92 1.61 -29.20
C GLN A 635 19.54 2.26 -29.21
N PHE A 636 19.27 3.13 -28.22
CA PHE A 636 17.94 3.71 -27.98
C PHE A 636 17.85 5.19 -28.37
N LYS A 637 18.78 5.71 -29.17
CA LYS A 637 18.83 7.13 -29.56
C LYS A 637 17.52 7.70 -30.13
N ASP A 638 16.69 6.83 -30.72
CA ASP A 638 15.43 7.18 -31.38
C ASP A 638 14.19 6.88 -30.49
N ASP A 639 14.38 6.43 -29.24
CA ASP A 639 13.34 6.16 -28.25
C ASP A 639 13.51 7.08 -27.02
N GLU A 640 12.78 8.20 -27.02
CA GLU A 640 12.86 9.24 -25.99
C GLU A 640 12.52 8.75 -24.57
N ASN A 641 11.56 7.83 -24.47
CA ASN A 641 11.14 7.27 -23.18
C ASN A 641 12.25 6.38 -22.60
N THR A 642 12.80 5.50 -23.43
CA THR A 642 13.91 4.63 -23.02
C THR A 642 15.16 5.45 -22.71
N MET A 643 15.47 6.49 -23.49
CA MET A 643 16.59 7.39 -23.22
C MET A 643 16.47 8.11 -21.87
N THR A 644 15.26 8.50 -21.48
CA THR A 644 15.01 9.09 -20.16
C THR A 644 15.41 8.11 -19.05
N ALA A 645 15.04 6.83 -19.17
CA ALA A 645 15.45 5.80 -18.24
C ALA A 645 16.98 5.59 -18.25
N VAL A 646 17.62 5.56 -19.42
CA VAL A 646 19.09 5.45 -19.54
C VAL A 646 19.80 6.56 -18.76
N TYR A 647 19.37 7.81 -18.89
CA TYR A 647 19.98 8.93 -18.16
C TYR A 647 19.76 8.83 -16.65
N GLN A 648 18.59 8.36 -16.21
CA GLN A 648 18.32 8.14 -14.79
C GLN A 648 19.25 7.08 -14.20
N TYR A 649 19.38 5.92 -14.86
CA TYR A 649 20.30 4.87 -14.42
C TYR A 649 21.77 5.32 -14.49
N GLU A 650 22.16 6.12 -15.50
CA GLU A 650 23.52 6.67 -15.60
C GLU A 650 23.84 7.57 -14.41
N SER A 651 22.88 8.41 -14.00
CA SER A 651 23.02 9.25 -12.81
C SER A 651 23.19 8.41 -11.55
N GLN A 652 22.35 7.37 -11.37
CA GLN A 652 22.45 6.45 -10.23
C GLN A 652 23.80 5.72 -10.20
N PHE A 653 24.29 5.25 -11.36
CA PHE A 653 25.59 4.61 -11.48
C PHE A 653 26.74 5.55 -11.09
N LYS A 654 26.71 6.81 -11.57
CA LYS A 654 27.73 7.81 -11.21
C LYS A 654 27.79 8.07 -9.71
N GLU A 655 26.63 8.12 -9.05
CA GLU A 655 26.59 8.20 -7.59
C GLU A 655 27.16 6.94 -6.93
N ALA A 656 26.83 5.76 -7.44
CA ALA A 656 27.25 4.48 -6.89
C ALA A 656 28.78 4.31 -6.93
N ILE A 657 29.43 4.63 -8.06
CA ILE A 657 30.90 4.58 -8.18
C ILE A 657 31.63 5.65 -7.37
N SER A 658 30.97 6.76 -7.01
CA SER A 658 31.59 7.80 -6.17
C SER A 658 31.61 7.47 -4.68
N ARG A 659 30.84 6.45 -4.26
CA ARG A 659 30.73 6.01 -2.85
C ARG A 659 31.74 4.91 -2.50
N ASN A 660 32.27 4.23 -3.50
CA ASN A 660 33.32 3.20 -3.39
C ASN A 660 34.70 3.81 -3.64
#